data_AF-A0A8C6LSI8-F1
#
_entry.id   AF-A0A8C6LSI8-F1
#
_cell.length_a   1.000
_cell.length_b   1.000
_cell.length_c   1.000
_cell.angle_alpha   90.00
_cell.angle_beta   90.00
_cell.angle_gamma   90.00
#
_symmetry.space_group_name_H-M   'P 1'
#
loop_
_entity.id
_entity.type
_entity.pdbx_description
1 polymer ?
#
loop_
_entity_poly.entity_id
_entity_poly.type
_entity_poly.pdbx_seq_one_letter_code
_entity_poly.pdbx_strand_id
1 'polypeptide(L)'
;MIVIDEVTEHIITESAESSPADNRDSAETPSSSFQNTSNNSPTASSMSNGPSTPNSDTLSASLASNRHFGANSSVPSHSTPSPFDTDCSRKLISQIQRSLSQESLLDELESELLACHPPINGLAADQEGCMVVFEKCVQYKCAQQEKAIQKLLEENKRHQELILGICSEKDNMRDELKKRTETEKQHITIIKKLEGRAEELLKELKESREKLIHQEQTAKAALQQQLKETTYRIEQVNKKCDEARQEKETMVMKYVRGEKEALDLRRDKESLEKRLREALKEVDRQALRGNQLAQEKGRLQQLYDAKEGEVGRLAREGEKLKEEINSHLIKVKWAQNKLKSEADSHKETKDRLRETASKLAQAKEETEQIRKNCQDMIRTYQESEELRSNELDAKLRETKGELEKHKQEQTDQLEMHRVKARELEELKRSYKESMDELETLRTKLKCLEDERPRWEDELTKYREIINRQKAEIGRQRGELEEVTALQDQHQRDKQEIMSLQEEVDGLTSQIADLQRDVLGSREREAELLGFTEKLSSKNALLQSESNALQSQLDQVTNSFTELQGRLEETNKHKRSRRLKQEEVLRQQEVQALQEERAALQTEVAKLKTRVEELRDELVTQKRKQAANIKDLTKQLTQARKRLEQVENGGCDRDASSMGSRSSSSGSLNTRHGGSSSVEERSPESQSGPSVMVVDSFPEVDKAVLVERIVRLQKALARKQEKIEFMEDHIKQLVEEIRKKTKIIQSYVLREESGALSSEASDINKAHLSRRGGIMASLYTSHPADSGLTLDLSLEINRKLQAVLEDTLLKNITLKVMCPPAGINPLSCPDVKIKI
;
A
#
# COMPACT_ATOMS: atom_id res chain seq x y z
N MET A 1 32.02 79.15 -29.12
CA MET A 1 31.81 79.90 -30.37
C MET A 1 31.41 78.88 -31.42
N ILE A 2 30.22 79.03 -32.03
CA ILE A 2 29.57 78.10 -32.96
C ILE A 2 29.06 76.80 -32.25
N VAL A 3 27.78 76.35 -32.23
CA VAL A 3 26.53 76.49 -33.06
C VAL A 3 26.46 75.42 -34.19
N ILE A 4 25.40 74.62 -34.43
CA ILE A 4 24.10 74.39 -33.75
C ILE A 4 23.62 72.93 -33.97
N ASP A 5 22.46 72.59 -33.42
CA ASP A 5 21.72 71.31 -33.45
C ASP A 5 21.23 70.80 -34.82
N GLU A 6 20.90 69.50 -34.87
CA GLU A 6 19.59 68.91 -35.29
C GLU A 6 19.58 67.43 -34.80
N VAL A 7 18.66 66.88 -34.00
CA VAL A 7 17.17 66.85 -34.00
C VAL A 7 16.67 66.04 -35.22
N THR A 8 15.92 64.93 -35.11
CA THR A 8 14.66 64.70 -34.39
C THR A 8 14.49 63.26 -33.83
N GLU A 9 13.77 63.13 -32.70
CA GLU A 9 12.55 62.30 -32.40
C GLU A 9 12.26 60.99 -33.18
N HIS A 10 11.56 59.95 -32.66
CA HIS A 10 10.45 59.77 -31.68
C HIS A 10 10.38 58.23 -31.36
N ILE A 11 9.73 57.58 -30.37
CA ILE A 11 8.89 57.93 -29.19
C ILE A 11 8.77 56.71 -28.20
N ILE A 12 8.42 56.97 -26.92
CA ILE A 12 7.56 56.26 -25.89
C ILE A 12 7.15 54.77 -26.10
N THR A 13 7.12 53.84 -25.12
CA THR A 13 6.86 53.87 -23.64
C THR A 13 7.97 53.20 -22.78
N GLU A 14 8.10 53.31 -21.44
CA GLU A 14 7.41 54.06 -20.35
C GLU A 14 6.26 53.39 -19.53
N SER A 15 6.57 52.70 -18.41
CA SER A 15 5.72 52.45 -17.20
C SER A 15 6.45 51.60 -16.15
N ALA A 16 6.26 51.68 -14.82
CA ALA A 16 5.83 52.75 -13.89
C ALA A 16 6.13 52.30 -12.44
N GLU A 17 6.45 53.21 -11.50
CA GLU A 17 6.79 52.88 -10.10
C GLU A 17 6.11 53.84 -9.11
N SER A 18 5.54 53.33 -8.00
CA SER A 18 5.24 54.10 -6.77
C SER A 18 4.65 53.22 -5.65
N SER A 19 4.82 53.65 -4.40
CA SER A 19 4.26 53.02 -3.18
C SER A 19 3.30 54.00 -2.44
N PRO A 20 2.37 53.52 -1.60
CA PRO A 20 1.29 54.32 -1.03
C PRO A 20 1.64 54.99 0.32
N ALA A 21 0.76 55.88 0.79
CA ALA A 21 0.80 56.48 2.12
C ALA A 21 -0.61 56.61 2.76
N ASP A 22 -0.62 56.55 4.09
CA ASP A 22 -1.64 57.00 5.06
C ASP A 22 -3.13 56.63 4.92
N ASN A 23 -3.63 55.91 5.93
CA ASN A 23 -4.47 56.56 6.94
C ASN A 23 -4.45 55.86 8.33
N ARG A 24 -4.98 56.55 9.33
CA ARG A 24 -4.90 56.27 10.79
C ARG A 24 -5.99 55.24 11.23
N ASP A 25 -5.99 54.63 12.43
CA ASP A 25 -5.98 55.29 13.75
C ASP A 25 -5.76 54.38 14.99
N SER A 26 -5.54 55.02 16.15
CA SER A 26 -5.81 54.55 17.53
C SER A 26 -5.08 53.32 18.14
N ALA A 27 -3.84 53.57 18.56
CA ALA A 27 -3.32 53.47 19.95
C ALA A 27 -3.74 52.36 20.97
N GLU A 28 -2.70 51.92 21.70
CA GLU A 28 -2.65 51.45 23.11
C GLU A 28 -3.06 50.01 23.53
N THR A 29 -2.54 49.63 24.70
CA THR A 29 -2.39 48.27 25.30
C THR A 29 -2.21 48.42 26.83
N PRO A 30 -2.02 47.38 27.69
CA PRO A 30 -2.20 45.92 27.56
C PRO A 30 -2.96 45.27 28.76
N SER A 31 -2.95 43.94 28.83
CA SER A 31 -2.85 43.11 30.07
C SER A 31 -4.06 42.81 30.99
N SER A 32 -4.33 41.49 31.09
CA SER A 32 -4.38 40.68 32.33
C SER A 32 -5.71 40.07 32.85
N SER A 33 -5.51 38.96 33.57
CA SER A 33 -6.30 38.47 34.72
C SER A 33 -7.46 37.49 34.47
N PHE A 34 -7.51 36.47 35.35
CA PHE A 34 -8.50 35.39 35.41
C PHE A 34 -9.75 35.82 36.21
N GLN A 35 -10.91 35.23 35.91
CA GLN A 35 -11.79 34.70 36.97
C GLN A 35 -12.83 33.68 36.45
N ASN A 36 -13.27 32.79 37.34
CA ASN A 36 -14.39 31.86 37.11
C ASN A 36 -15.74 32.59 37.27
N THR A 37 -16.80 32.14 36.57
CA THR A 37 -17.95 31.45 37.21
C THR A 37 -19.02 31.00 36.20
N SER A 38 -19.39 29.72 36.27
CA SER A 38 -20.75 29.16 36.45
C SER A 38 -21.97 29.56 35.57
N ASN A 39 -22.82 28.55 35.37
CA ASN A 39 -24.28 28.57 35.14
C ASN A 39 -24.87 28.62 33.71
N ASN A 40 -25.19 27.41 33.23
CA ASN A 40 -26.53 26.92 32.84
C ASN A 40 -27.26 27.38 31.56
N SER A 41 -28.00 26.39 31.02
CA SER A 41 -29.21 26.49 30.16
C SER A 41 -29.03 26.83 28.67
N PRO A 42 -29.07 25.83 27.77
CA PRO A 42 -29.33 26.03 26.35
C PRO A 42 -30.84 26.05 26.04
N THR A 43 -31.24 26.76 24.99
CA THR A 43 -32.61 26.78 24.45
C THR A 43 -32.65 26.11 23.06
N ALA A 44 -33.72 25.37 22.75
CA ALA A 44 -33.94 24.74 21.44
C ALA A 44 -34.18 25.80 20.32
N SER A 45 -34.24 25.50 19.02
CA SER A 45 -34.51 24.26 18.25
C SER A 45 -33.84 24.39 16.85
N SER A 46 -33.92 23.49 15.85
CA SER A 46 -34.95 22.53 15.42
C SER A 46 -34.41 21.61 14.31
N MET A 47 -34.95 20.39 14.13
CA MET A 47 -35.38 19.84 12.83
C MET A 47 -36.06 18.44 12.95
N SER A 48 -37.33 18.40 12.53
CA SER A 48 -38.09 17.32 11.84
C SER A 48 -38.00 15.81 12.20
N ASN A 49 -39.23 15.24 12.29
CA ASN A 49 -39.67 13.86 11.99
C ASN A 49 -39.47 12.73 13.02
N GLY A 50 -40.57 12.02 13.31
CA GLY A 50 -40.62 10.74 14.05
C GLY A 50 -40.88 9.54 13.11
N PRO A 51 -41.61 8.45 13.51
CA PRO A 51 -42.62 8.39 14.57
C PRO A 51 -42.58 7.14 15.51
N SER A 52 -43.61 7.03 16.35
CA SER A 52 -44.20 5.79 16.92
C SER A 52 -43.74 5.26 18.29
N THR A 53 -44.67 5.40 19.25
CA THR A 53 -45.05 4.47 20.34
C THR A 53 -44.10 4.17 21.52
N PRO A 54 -44.62 4.14 22.77
CA PRO A 54 -43.85 3.82 23.97
C PRO A 54 -43.95 2.34 24.36
N ASN A 55 -43.03 1.89 25.22
CA ASN A 55 -43.30 0.82 26.18
C ASN A 55 -42.87 1.29 27.58
N SER A 56 -43.60 0.85 28.60
CA SER A 56 -43.41 1.30 29.98
C SER A 56 -42.48 0.36 30.73
N ASP A 57 -41.51 0.92 31.45
CA ASP A 57 -40.73 0.18 32.43
C ASP A 57 -41.33 0.32 33.83
N THR A 58 -41.53 -0.83 34.49
CA THR A 58 -42.15 -0.92 35.82
C THR A 58 -41.06 -1.04 36.91
N LEU A 59 -41.49 -1.01 38.18
CA LEU A 59 -40.78 -1.38 39.43
C LEU A 59 -40.12 -0.20 40.18
N SER A 60 -40.22 -0.08 41.52
CA SER A 60 -40.87 -0.97 42.51
C SER A 60 -41.13 -0.28 43.88
N ALA A 61 -41.82 -1.02 44.78
CA ALA A 61 -41.94 -0.83 46.24
C ALA A 61 -42.88 0.28 46.75
N SER A 62 -43.52 0.18 47.93
CA SER A 62 -43.90 -0.97 48.79
C SER A 62 -44.85 -0.51 49.92
N LEU A 63 -45.67 -1.42 50.47
CA LEU A 63 -46.57 -1.24 51.65
C LEU A 63 -47.74 -0.25 51.41
N ALA A 64 -48.92 -0.34 52.05
CA ALA A 64 -49.29 -1.00 53.31
C ALA A 64 -50.73 -1.60 53.28
N SER A 65 -51.23 -2.06 54.44
CA SER A 65 -52.58 -2.60 54.70
C SER A 65 -53.71 -1.58 54.42
N ASN A 66 -55.00 -1.94 54.25
CA ASN A 66 -55.85 -2.56 55.27
C ASN A 66 -57.19 -3.13 54.71
N ARG A 67 -58.01 -3.73 55.58
CA ARG A 67 -59.34 -4.34 55.35
C ARG A 67 -60.37 -3.39 54.72
N HIS A 68 -61.31 -3.93 53.94
CA HIS A 68 -62.71 -4.04 54.42
C HIS A 68 -63.59 -5.02 53.62
N PHE A 69 -64.54 -5.66 54.32
CA PHE A 69 -65.72 -6.31 53.72
C PHE A 69 -66.84 -5.27 53.55
N GLY A 70 -67.63 -5.43 52.48
CA GLY A 70 -68.84 -4.63 52.16
C GLY A 70 -69.24 -4.90 50.71
N ALA A 71 -70.12 -5.85 50.37
CA ALA A 71 -71.55 -5.91 50.71
C ALA A 71 -72.34 -4.72 50.14
N ASN A 72 -72.79 -4.85 48.88
CA ASN A 72 -73.86 -4.04 48.29
C ASN A 72 -74.46 -4.73 47.05
N SER A 73 -75.54 -5.48 47.26
CA SER A 73 -76.43 -5.94 46.18
C SER A 73 -77.88 -5.74 46.66
N SER A 74 -78.52 -4.69 46.15
CA SER A 74 -79.88 -4.31 46.55
C SER A 74 -80.91 -5.29 45.96
N VAL A 75 -81.55 -6.09 46.82
CA VAL A 75 -82.70 -6.93 46.46
C VAL A 75 -83.98 -6.26 46.99
N PRO A 76 -85.00 -6.00 46.15
CA PRO A 76 -86.29 -5.49 46.62
C PRO A 76 -87.01 -6.50 47.51
N SER A 77 -87.40 -6.08 48.71
CA SER A 77 -88.13 -6.91 49.66
C SER A 77 -89.63 -6.98 49.32
N HIS A 78 -89.99 -7.83 48.35
CA HIS A 78 -91.37 -8.27 48.16
C HIS A 78 -91.49 -9.77 48.46
N SER A 79 -92.42 -10.10 49.36
CA SER A 79 -92.61 -11.44 49.92
C SER A 79 -93.12 -12.43 48.88
N THR A 80 -92.24 -13.30 48.39
CA THR A 80 -92.66 -14.56 47.77
C THR A 80 -93.34 -15.45 48.82
N PRO A 81 -94.49 -16.07 48.54
CA PRO A 81 -95.11 -17.04 49.45
C PRO A 81 -94.16 -18.19 49.78
N SER A 82 -94.36 -18.83 50.93
CA SER A 82 -93.68 -20.08 51.25
C SER A 82 -93.98 -21.13 50.17
N PRO A 83 -93.01 -21.94 49.69
CA PRO A 83 -93.27 -22.99 48.71
C PRO A 83 -94.28 -24.07 49.15
N PHE A 84 -94.71 -24.05 50.41
CA PHE A 84 -95.70 -24.97 50.99
C PHE A 84 -97.10 -24.33 51.18
N ASP A 85 -97.24 -23.03 50.89
CA ASP A 85 -98.44 -22.24 51.13
C ASP A 85 -99.25 -22.07 49.83
N THR A 86 -99.94 -23.14 49.44
CA THR A 86 -100.76 -23.24 48.23
C THR A 86 -102.21 -22.85 48.52
N ASP A 87 -103.00 -22.53 47.48
CA ASP A 87 -104.44 -22.27 47.68
C ASP A 87 -105.22 -23.52 48.12
N CYS A 88 -104.67 -24.72 47.91
CA CYS A 88 -105.26 -25.97 48.38
C CYS A 88 -104.96 -26.18 49.87
N SER A 89 -103.72 -25.93 50.34
CA SER A 89 -103.41 -25.98 51.78
C SER A 89 -104.13 -24.86 52.56
N ARG A 90 -104.26 -23.66 51.99
CA ARG A 90 -105.13 -22.59 52.55
C ARG A 90 -106.61 -23.00 52.61
N LYS A 91 -107.15 -23.64 51.57
CA LYS A 91 -108.53 -24.18 51.59
C LYS A 91 -108.69 -25.28 52.65
N LEU A 92 -107.75 -26.22 52.73
CA LEU A 92 -107.73 -27.30 53.72
C LEU A 92 -107.77 -26.74 55.15
N ILE A 93 -106.90 -25.78 55.48
CA ILE A 93 -106.88 -25.12 56.78
C ILE A 93 -108.20 -24.38 57.03
N SER A 94 -108.70 -23.62 56.04
CA SER A 94 -109.98 -22.90 56.14
C SER A 94 -111.18 -23.83 56.33
N GLN A 95 -111.12 -25.05 55.80
CA GLN A 95 -112.19 -26.05 55.86
C GLN A 95 -112.14 -26.85 57.17
N ILE A 96 -110.95 -27.15 57.69
CA ILE A 96 -110.75 -27.70 59.05
C ILE A 96 -111.18 -26.68 60.11
N GLN A 97 -110.86 -25.39 59.94
CA GLN A 97 -111.36 -24.33 60.83
C GLN A 97 -112.89 -24.20 60.78
N ARG A 98 -113.53 -24.54 59.66
CA ARG A 98 -114.99 -24.49 59.49
C ARG A 98 -115.73 -25.68 60.12
N SER A 99 -115.07 -26.83 60.31
CA SER A 99 -115.64 -28.01 60.98
C SER A 99 -115.37 -28.03 62.49
N LEU A 100 -114.67 -27.04 63.05
CA LEU A 100 -114.31 -26.95 64.47
C LEU A 100 -115.11 -25.91 65.28
N SER A 101 -116.14 -25.28 64.71
CA SER A 101 -117.05 -24.40 65.47
C SER A 101 -118.07 -25.20 66.29
N GLN A 102 -117.69 -25.58 67.51
CA GLN A 102 -118.43 -26.50 68.41
C GLN A 102 -119.68 -25.88 69.10
N GLU A 103 -120.53 -25.14 68.37
CA GLU A 103 -121.80 -24.64 68.93
C GLU A 103 -122.99 -25.55 68.59
N SER A 104 -123.05 -26.11 67.38
CA SER A 104 -124.21 -26.91 66.91
C SER A 104 -124.41 -28.27 67.59
N LEU A 105 -123.50 -28.71 68.47
CA LEU A 105 -123.57 -30.02 69.15
C LEU A 105 -124.15 -29.98 70.56
N LEU A 106 -124.37 -28.78 71.13
CA LEU A 106 -124.90 -28.62 72.48
C LEU A 106 -126.44 -28.60 72.49
N ASP A 107 -127.06 -27.88 71.54
CA ASP A 107 -128.52 -27.83 71.35
C ASP A 107 -129.14 -29.23 71.13
N GLU A 108 -128.45 -30.10 70.37
CA GLU A 108 -128.94 -31.46 70.08
C GLU A 108 -128.83 -32.41 71.30
N LEU A 109 -127.94 -32.11 72.27
CA LEU A 109 -127.80 -32.87 73.51
C LEU A 109 -128.78 -32.44 74.61
N GLU A 110 -129.04 -31.14 74.77
CA GLU A 110 -130.05 -30.65 75.73
C GLU A 110 -131.46 -31.10 75.34
N SER A 111 -131.72 -31.20 74.03
CA SER A 111 -132.98 -31.72 73.47
C SER A 111 -133.29 -33.18 73.81
N GLU A 112 -132.27 -34.03 73.99
CA GLU A 112 -132.47 -35.47 74.26
C GLU A 112 -132.75 -35.78 75.74
N LEU A 113 -132.31 -34.92 76.67
CA LEU A 113 -132.28 -35.23 78.11
C LEU A 113 -133.65 -35.12 78.80
N LEU A 114 -134.61 -34.39 78.21
CA LEU A 114 -135.96 -34.18 78.78
C LEU A 114 -136.96 -35.31 78.45
N ALA A 115 -136.57 -36.31 77.66
CA ALA A 115 -137.49 -37.19 76.95
C ALA A 115 -137.60 -38.64 77.50
N CYS A 116 -137.36 -38.91 78.79
CA CYS A 116 -137.58 -40.27 79.34
C CYS A 116 -137.84 -40.38 80.87
N HIS A 117 -139.11 -40.49 81.28
CA HIS A 117 -139.53 -41.05 82.57
C HIS A 117 -140.86 -41.82 82.43
N PRO A 118 -140.99 -43.06 82.97
CA PRO A 118 -142.20 -43.88 82.84
C PRO A 118 -143.17 -43.77 84.04
N PRO A 119 -144.49 -43.94 83.83
CA PRO A 119 -145.49 -44.05 84.91
C PRO A 119 -145.64 -45.50 85.45
N ILE A 120 -146.16 -45.63 86.68
CA ILE A 120 -146.38 -46.93 87.37
C ILE A 120 -147.86 -47.06 87.82
N ASN A 121 -148.44 -48.25 87.56
CA ASN A 121 -149.73 -48.78 88.05
C ASN A 121 -151.03 -48.00 87.71
N GLY A 122 -152.13 -48.71 87.40
CA GLY A 122 -153.41 -48.02 87.14
C GLY A 122 -154.72 -48.83 86.99
N LEU A 123 -154.70 -50.08 86.50
CA LEU A 123 -155.88 -50.92 86.18
C LEU A 123 -156.81 -50.41 85.04
N ALA A 124 -157.60 -51.36 84.53
CA ALA A 124 -158.73 -51.24 83.60
C ALA A 124 -158.44 -50.84 82.13
N ALA A 125 -159.03 -51.63 81.24
CA ALA A 125 -158.89 -51.62 79.79
C ALA A 125 -159.12 -50.26 79.09
N ASP A 126 -158.18 -49.86 78.23
CA ASP A 126 -158.43 -49.94 76.79
C ASP A 126 -157.13 -50.18 76.00
N GLN A 127 -157.18 -50.96 74.91
CA GLN A 127 -155.99 -51.60 74.32
C GLN A 127 -155.68 -51.11 72.89
N GLU A 128 -155.27 -49.86 72.73
CA GLU A 128 -154.80 -49.35 71.41
C GLU A 128 -153.76 -48.22 71.52
N GLY A 129 -154.05 -47.19 72.35
CA GLY A 129 -153.32 -45.92 72.32
C GLY A 129 -151.83 -45.94 72.70
N CYS A 130 -151.39 -46.89 73.53
CA CYS A 130 -150.01 -46.90 74.05
C CYS A 130 -148.97 -47.41 73.02
N MET A 131 -149.38 -48.24 72.06
CA MET A 131 -148.49 -48.80 71.03
C MET A 131 -148.00 -47.71 70.05
N VAL A 132 -148.94 -46.91 69.54
CA VAL A 132 -148.71 -45.93 68.45
C VAL A 132 -147.74 -44.82 68.86
N VAL A 133 -147.70 -44.45 70.15
CA VAL A 133 -146.78 -43.42 70.66
C VAL A 133 -145.35 -43.95 70.74
N PHE A 134 -145.16 -45.19 71.19
CA PHE A 134 -143.85 -45.85 71.23
C PHE A 134 -143.31 -46.07 69.82
N GLU A 135 -144.14 -46.58 68.90
CA GLU A 135 -143.74 -46.85 67.51
C GLU A 135 -143.32 -45.58 66.76
N LYS A 136 -144.05 -44.46 66.94
CA LYS A 136 -143.63 -43.16 66.39
C LYS A 136 -142.32 -42.64 66.98
N CYS A 137 -142.06 -42.86 68.27
CA CYS A 137 -140.78 -42.49 68.89
C CYS A 137 -139.62 -43.29 68.29
N VAL A 138 -139.79 -44.61 68.10
CA VAL A 138 -138.79 -45.47 67.48
C VAL A 138 -138.57 -45.08 66.01
N GLN A 139 -139.62 -44.88 65.22
CA GLN A 139 -139.50 -44.44 63.82
C GLN A 139 -138.81 -43.08 63.70
N TYR A 140 -139.09 -42.12 64.59
CA TYR A 140 -138.42 -40.82 64.61
C TYR A 140 -136.93 -40.95 64.92
N LYS A 141 -136.57 -41.71 65.97
CA LYS A 141 -135.17 -42.00 66.33
C LYS A 141 -134.43 -42.72 65.21
N CYS A 142 -135.03 -43.73 64.58
CA CYS A 142 -134.45 -44.42 63.43
C CYS A 142 -134.24 -43.46 62.24
N ALA A 143 -135.21 -42.64 61.89
CA ALA A 143 -135.07 -41.67 60.79
C ALA A 143 -134.05 -40.54 61.08
N GLN A 144 -133.87 -40.16 62.36
CA GLN A 144 -132.81 -39.25 62.79
C GLN A 144 -131.43 -39.93 62.70
N GLN A 145 -131.35 -41.20 63.11
CA GLN A 145 -130.12 -42.01 63.05
C GLN A 145 -129.71 -42.36 61.62
N GLU A 146 -130.66 -42.65 60.73
CA GLU A 146 -130.43 -42.79 59.28
C GLU A 146 -129.88 -41.49 58.69
N LYS A 147 -130.47 -40.33 59.01
CA LYS A 147 -129.96 -39.02 58.58
C LYS A 147 -128.55 -38.74 59.12
N ALA A 148 -128.24 -39.15 60.35
CA ALA A 148 -126.89 -39.06 60.91
C ALA A 148 -125.91 -39.96 60.15
N ILE A 149 -126.28 -41.22 59.85
CA ILE A 149 -125.48 -42.13 59.02
C ILE A 149 -125.29 -41.58 57.61
N GLN A 150 -126.33 -41.00 56.99
CA GLN A 150 -126.26 -40.37 55.67
C GLN A 150 -125.28 -39.18 55.66
N LYS A 151 -125.36 -38.28 56.66
CA LYS A 151 -124.39 -37.18 56.86
C LYS A 151 -122.97 -37.72 57.00
N LEU A 152 -122.75 -38.71 57.88
CA LEU A 152 -121.44 -39.32 58.12
C LEU A 152 -120.87 -40.03 56.87
N LEU A 153 -121.72 -40.64 56.03
CA LEU A 153 -121.31 -41.23 54.75
C LEU A 153 -120.90 -40.15 53.74
N GLU A 154 -121.64 -39.04 53.65
CA GLU A 154 -121.22 -37.91 52.81
C GLU A 154 -119.94 -37.23 53.32
N GLU A 155 -119.78 -37.07 54.63
CA GLU A 155 -118.55 -36.54 55.24
C GLU A 155 -117.37 -37.47 55.01
N ASN A 156 -117.55 -38.79 55.16
CA ASN A 156 -116.53 -39.78 54.84
C ASN A 156 -116.15 -39.72 53.34
N LYS A 157 -117.13 -39.56 52.44
CA LYS A 157 -116.88 -39.32 51.01
C LYS A 157 -116.10 -38.02 50.76
N ARG A 158 -116.50 -36.91 51.40
CA ARG A 158 -115.77 -35.62 51.33
C ARG A 158 -114.34 -35.76 51.86
N HIS A 159 -114.12 -36.53 52.92
CA HIS A 159 -112.78 -36.82 53.44
C HIS A 159 -111.97 -37.70 52.49
N GLN A 160 -112.56 -38.69 51.82
CA GLN A 160 -111.88 -39.50 50.79
C GLN A 160 -111.48 -38.64 49.57
N GLU A 161 -112.38 -37.79 49.08
CA GLU A 161 -112.11 -36.83 47.99
C GLU A 161 -111.00 -35.84 48.38
N LEU A 162 -111.00 -35.37 49.64
CA LEU A 162 -109.97 -34.49 50.19
C LEU A 162 -108.61 -35.20 50.34
N ILE A 163 -108.58 -36.45 50.80
CA ILE A 163 -107.36 -37.27 50.90
C ILE A 163 -106.78 -37.55 49.52
N LEU A 164 -107.61 -37.83 48.51
CA LEU A 164 -107.18 -37.99 47.11
C LEU A 164 -106.62 -36.66 46.55
N GLY A 165 -107.26 -35.53 46.86
CA GLY A 165 -106.76 -34.19 46.55
C GLY A 165 -105.37 -33.95 47.14
N ILE A 166 -105.21 -34.12 48.45
CA ILE A 166 -103.93 -33.99 49.18
C ILE A 166 -102.88 -34.95 48.60
N CYS A 167 -103.24 -36.19 48.25
CA CYS A 167 -102.30 -37.13 47.65
C CYS A 167 -101.81 -36.65 46.27
N SER A 168 -102.72 -36.17 45.43
CA SER A 168 -102.38 -35.63 44.10
C SER A 168 -101.53 -34.36 44.18
N GLU A 169 -101.82 -33.48 45.14
CA GLU A 169 -101.01 -32.27 45.39
C GLU A 169 -99.61 -32.64 45.93
N LYS A 170 -99.53 -33.56 46.89
CA LYS A 170 -98.25 -34.08 47.41
C LYS A 170 -97.40 -34.73 46.32
N ASP A 171 -98.00 -35.44 45.36
CA ASP A 171 -97.25 -36.01 44.22
C ASP A 171 -96.89 -34.95 43.16
N ASN A 172 -97.74 -33.95 42.89
CA ASN A 172 -97.40 -32.79 42.07
C ASN A 172 -96.22 -32.01 42.67
N MET A 173 -96.24 -31.73 43.98
CA MET A 173 -95.18 -31.05 44.71
C MET A 173 -93.88 -31.86 44.72
N ARG A 174 -93.97 -33.20 44.78
CA ARG A 174 -92.81 -34.10 44.63
C ARG A 174 -92.19 -34.00 43.24
N ASP A 175 -93.00 -33.86 42.19
CA ASP A 175 -92.52 -33.73 40.82
C ASP A 175 -92.03 -32.31 40.48
N GLU A 176 -92.58 -31.26 41.09
CA GLU A 176 -91.96 -29.94 41.11
C GLU A 176 -90.59 -29.95 41.81
N LEU A 177 -90.48 -30.63 42.95
CA LEU A 177 -89.22 -30.75 43.67
C LEU A 177 -88.16 -31.47 42.82
N LYS A 178 -88.53 -32.57 42.15
CA LYS A 178 -87.66 -33.23 41.14
C LYS A 178 -87.20 -32.23 40.07
N LYS A 179 -88.12 -31.49 39.44
CA LYS A 179 -87.80 -30.48 38.41
C LYS A 179 -86.83 -29.42 38.94
N ARG A 180 -87.08 -28.88 40.14
CA ARG A 180 -86.19 -27.91 40.82
C ARG A 180 -84.80 -28.48 41.04
N THR A 181 -84.67 -29.69 41.60
CA THR A 181 -83.36 -30.34 41.78
C THR A 181 -82.64 -30.65 40.46
N GLU A 182 -83.36 -30.87 39.37
CA GLU A 182 -82.74 -31.08 38.06
C GLU A 182 -82.24 -29.76 37.45
N THR A 183 -83.01 -28.67 37.55
CA THR A 183 -82.51 -27.34 37.19
C THR A 183 -81.32 -26.91 38.06
N GLU A 184 -81.31 -27.28 39.34
CA GLU A 184 -80.20 -27.00 40.26
C GLU A 184 -78.93 -27.77 39.87
N LYS A 185 -79.03 -29.06 39.51
CA LYS A 185 -77.90 -29.83 38.92
C LYS A 185 -77.38 -29.17 37.64
N GLN A 186 -78.27 -28.70 36.77
CA GLN A 186 -77.89 -28.00 35.54
C GLN A 186 -77.15 -26.70 35.86
N HIS A 187 -77.64 -25.91 36.82
CA HIS A 187 -76.99 -24.68 37.29
C HIS A 187 -75.60 -24.98 37.89
N ILE A 188 -75.48 -25.98 38.77
CA ILE A 188 -74.19 -26.43 39.33
C ILE A 188 -73.22 -26.89 38.23
N THR A 189 -73.74 -27.57 37.19
CA THR A 189 -72.93 -28.01 36.04
C THR A 189 -72.48 -26.84 35.16
N ILE A 190 -73.29 -25.78 35.04
CA ILE A 190 -72.92 -24.54 34.34
C ILE A 190 -71.89 -23.76 35.16
N ILE A 191 -72.10 -23.61 36.47
CA ILE A 191 -71.18 -22.95 37.40
C ILE A 191 -69.80 -23.60 37.32
N LYS A 192 -69.70 -24.93 37.47
CA LYS A 192 -68.42 -25.66 37.36
C LYS A 192 -67.70 -25.47 36.02
N LYS A 193 -68.43 -25.30 34.92
CA LYS A 193 -67.84 -24.98 33.60
C LYS A 193 -67.35 -23.53 33.51
N LEU A 194 -68.01 -22.60 34.19
CA LEU A 194 -67.58 -21.20 34.28
C LEU A 194 -66.38 -21.04 35.24
N GLU A 195 -66.35 -21.78 36.35
CA GLU A 195 -65.24 -21.87 37.29
C GLU A 195 -63.97 -22.41 36.60
N GLY A 196 -64.05 -23.58 35.95
CA GLY A 196 -62.92 -24.14 35.21
C GLY A 196 -62.42 -23.21 34.10
N ARG A 197 -63.33 -22.57 33.35
CA ARG A 197 -62.96 -21.57 32.33
C ARG A 197 -62.32 -20.30 32.93
N ALA A 198 -62.70 -19.91 34.15
CA ALA A 198 -62.05 -18.81 34.86
C ALA A 198 -60.64 -19.19 35.33
N GLU A 199 -60.43 -20.43 35.79
CA GLU A 199 -59.09 -20.95 36.12
C GLU A 199 -58.18 -21.05 34.89
N GLU A 200 -58.71 -21.50 33.75
CA GLU A 200 -58.02 -21.51 32.45
C GLU A 200 -57.59 -20.09 32.04
N LEU A 201 -58.51 -19.12 32.06
CA LEU A 201 -58.22 -17.72 31.72
C LEU A 201 -57.23 -17.06 32.70
N LEU A 202 -57.29 -17.39 34.00
CA LEU A 202 -56.31 -16.92 34.98
C LEU A 202 -54.91 -17.52 34.73
N LYS A 203 -54.83 -18.78 34.29
CA LYS A 203 -53.57 -19.42 33.89
C LYS A 203 -52.99 -18.79 32.62
N GLU A 204 -53.81 -18.57 31.59
CA GLU A 204 -53.40 -17.87 30.36
C GLU A 204 -52.93 -16.43 30.64
N LEU A 205 -53.63 -15.70 31.51
CA LEU A 205 -53.25 -14.34 31.93
C LEU A 205 -51.93 -14.34 32.72
N LYS A 206 -51.69 -15.35 33.57
CA LYS A 206 -50.41 -15.51 34.27
C LYS A 206 -49.27 -15.83 33.29
N GLU A 207 -49.47 -16.82 32.41
CA GLU A 207 -48.44 -17.21 31.44
C GLU A 207 -48.10 -16.09 30.44
N SER A 208 -49.10 -15.33 29.98
CA SER A 208 -48.87 -14.17 29.09
C SER A 208 -48.15 -13.03 29.81
N ARG A 209 -48.45 -12.79 31.10
CA ARG A 209 -47.70 -11.83 31.92
C ARG A 209 -46.25 -12.25 32.14
N GLU A 210 -45.99 -13.54 32.38
CA GLU A 210 -44.62 -14.06 32.53
C GLU A 210 -43.83 -13.98 31.20
N LYS A 211 -44.48 -14.28 30.06
CA LYS A 211 -43.91 -14.07 28.71
C LYS A 211 -43.59 -12.59 28.45
N LEU A 212 -44.47 -11.66 28.84
CA LEU A 212 -44.26 -10.22 28.70
C LEU A 212 -43.07 -9.73 29.54
N ILE A 213 -42.95 -10.15 30.80
CA ILE A 213 -41.82 -9.80 31.68
C ILE A 213 -40.50 -10.31 31.11
N HIS A 214 -40.47 -11.50 30.51
CA HIS A 214 -39.26 -12.02 29.86
C HIS A 214 -38.89 -11.22 28.59
N GLN A 215 -39.88 -10.77 27.82
CA GLN A 215 -39.67 -9.87 26.67
C GLN A 215 -39.16 -8.48 27.11
N GLU A 216 -39.71 -7.93 28.20
CA GLU A 216 -39.25 -6.67 28.82
C GLU A 216 -37.77 -6.79 29.28
N GLN A 217 -37.41 -7.88 29.96
CA GLN A 217 -36.05 -8.14 30.44
C GLN A 217 -35.04 -8.34 29.30
N THR A 218 -35.43 -9.05 28.23
CA THR A 218 -34.54 -9.28 27.07
C THR A 218 -34.38 -8.00 26.23
N ALA A 219 -35.44 -7.21 26.06
CA ALA A 219 -35.35 -5.87 25.46
C ALA A 219 -34.44 -4.92 26.27
N LYS A 220 -34.56 -4.92 27.61
CA LYS A 220 -33.65 -4.19 28.51
C LYS A 220 -32.20 -4.59 28.35
N ALA A 221 -31.91 -5.89 28.29
CA ALA A 221 -30.56 -6.40 28.10
C ALA A 221 -29.97 -5.95 26.74
N ALA A 222 -30.76 -6.04 25.66
CA ALA A 222 -30.36 -5.60 24.33
C ALA A 222 -30.11 -4.08 24.27
N LEU A 223 -30.98 -3.26 24.87
CA LEU A 223 -30.81 -1.81 24.97
C LEU A 223 -29.57 -1.44 25.80
N GLN A 224 -29.32 -2.09 26.95
CA GLN A 224 -28.10 -1.86 27.72
C GLN A 224 -26.84 -2.29 26.98
N GLN A 225 -26.88 -3.35 26.16
CA GLN A 225 -25.76 -3.76 25.32
C GLN A 225 -25.50 -2.70 24.23
N GLN A 226 -26.54 -2.23 23.53
CA GLN A 226 -26.40 -1.16 22.53
C GLN A 226 -25.91 0.17 23.13
N LEU A 227 -26.37 0.54 24.33
CA LEU A 227 -25.88 1.74 25.03
C LEU A 227 -24.39 1.63 25.40
N LYS A 228 -23.92 0.46 25.83
CA LYS A 228 -22.48 0.21 26.07
C LYS A 228 -21.68 0.26 24.78
N GLU A 229 -22.19 -0.35 23.71
CA GLU A 229 -21.53 -0.40 22.41
C GLU A 229 -21.43 0.98 21.73
N THR A 230 -22.47 1.81 21.85
CA THR A 230 -22.46 3.20 21.38
C THR A 230 -21.56 4.10 22.23
N THR A 231 -21.57 3.94 23.56
CA THR A 231 -20.64 4.66 24.45
C THR A 231 -19.18 4.35 24.09
N TYR A 232 -18.82 3.07 23.93
CA TYR A 232 -17.48 2.67 23.51
C TYR A 232 -17.09 3.19 22.12
N ARG A 233 -18.04 3.24 21.17
CA ARG A 233 -17.82 3.89 19.86
C ARG A 233 -17.54 5.38 20.00
N ILE A 234 -18.27 6.10 20.84
CA ILE A 234 -18.08 7.53 21.11
C ILE A 234 -16.71 7.77 21.77
N GLU A 235 -16.33 6.98 22.77
CA GLU A 235 -15.01 7.03 23.40
C GLU A 235 -13.87 6.80 22.40
N GLN A 236 -14.02 5.81 21.50
CA GLN A 236 -13.02 5.54 20.46
C GLN A 236 -12.92 6.68 19.43
N VAL A 237 -14.04 7.31 19.06
CA VAL A 237 -14.04 8.47 18.15
C VAL A 237 -13.41 9.69 18.82
N ASN A 238 -13.78 9.99 20.08
CA ASN A 238 -13.19 11.08 20.85
C ASN A 238 -11.66 10.90 20.98
N LYS A 239 -11.19 9.70 21.32
CA LYS A 239 -9.75 9.39 21.39
C LYS A 239 -9.02 9.69 20.07
N LYS A 240 -9.61 9.32 18.93
CA LYS A 240 -9.05 9.63 17.59
C LYS A 240 -9.05 11.14 17.29
N CYS A 241 -10.06 11.87 17.74
CA CYS A 241 -10.11 13.33 17.63
C CYS A 241 -9.04 14.01 18.51
N ASP A 242 -8.80 13.51 19.72
CA ASP A 242 -7.75 14.00 20.61
C ASP A 242 -6.34 13.66 20.10
N GLU A 243 -6.14 12.46 19.53
CA GLU A 243 -4.91 12.05 18.85
C GLU A 243 -4.61 12.98 17.66
N ALA A 244 -5.56 13.16 16.73
CA ALA A 244 -5.42 14.07 15.59
C ALA A 244 -5.21 15.55 16.02
N ARG A 245 -5.77 15.95 17.16
CA ARG A 245 -5.53 17.26 17.76
C ARG A 245 -4.09 17.40 18.28
N GLN A 246 -3.57 16.42 19.00
CA GLN A 246 -2.18 16.41 19.48
C GLN A 246 -1.19 16.37 18.31
N GLU A 247 -1.50 15.64 17.23
CA GLU A 247 -0.71 15.65 15.99
C GLU A 247 -0.68 17.04 15.35
N LYS A 248 -1.84 17.72 15.24
CA LYS A 248 -1.92 19.11 14.74
C LYS A 248 -1.13 20.08 15.61
N GLU A 249 -1.30 20.04 16.93
CA GLU A 249 -0.57 20.91 17.87
C GLU A 249 0.95 20.64 17.81
N THR A 250 1.35 19.37 17.65
CA THR A 250 2.75 18.98 17.40
C THR A 250 3.28 19.49 16.06
N MET A 251 2.49 19.44 14.98
CA MET A 251 2.87 19.98 13.67
C MET A 251 3.05 21.51 13.73
N VAL A 252 2.17 22.24 14.41
CA VAL A 252 2.33 23.68 14.64
C VAL A 252 3.63 23.98 15.39
N MET A 253 3.93 23.23 16.46
CA MET A 253 5.19 23.39 17.21
C MET A 253 6.45 23.03 16.41
N LYS A 254 6.35 22.15 15.41
CA LYS A 254 7.42 21.90 14.42
C LYS A 254 7.56 23.07 13.43
N TYR A 255 6.45 23.59 12.92
CA TYR A 255 6.44 24.72 11.99
C TYR A 255 7.04 25.99 12.61
N VAL A 256 6.56 26.40 13.80
CA VAL A 256 7.07 27.57 14.54
C VAL A 256 8.57 27.45 14.84
N ARG A 257 9.06 26.23 15.10
CA ARG A 257 10.49 25.97 15.29
C ARG A 257 11.28 26.17 13.98
N GLY A 258 10.84 25.55 12.89
CA GLY A 258 11.49 25.70 11.58
C GLY A 258 11.44 27.13 11.05
N GLU A 259 10.37 27.89 11.32
CA GLU A 259 10.26 29.31 11.00
C GLU A 259 11.24 30.15 11.83
N LYS A 260 11.35 29.90 13.14
CA LYS A 260 12.38 30.54 13.98
C LYS A 260 13.80 30.22 13.47
N GLU A 261 14.10 28.96 13.21
CA GLU A 261 15.40 28.52 12.70
C GLU A 261 15.71 29.18 11.34
N ALA A 262 14.72 29.33 10.46
CA ALA A 262 14.86 30.05 9.20
C ALA A 262 15.07 31.57 9.39
N LEU A 263 14.48 32.20 10.42
CA LEU A 263 14.72 33.61 10.75
C LEU A 263 16.12 33.83 11.35
N ASP A 264 16.54 32.95 12.26
CA ASP A 264 17.89 32.99 12.84
C ASP A 264 18.96 32.79 11.73
N LEU A 265 18.77 31.83 10.83
CA LEU A 265 19.66 31.60 9.67
C LEU A 265 19.69 32.79 8.68
N ARG A 266 18.56 33.48 8.45
CA ARG A 266 18.54 34.72 7.64
C ARG A 266 19.37 35.82 8.29
N ARG A 267 19.21 36.01 9.61
CA ARG A 267 19.97 37.00 10.38
C ARG A 267 21.48 36.71 10.39
N ASP A 268 21.86 35.44 10.54
CA ASP A 268 23.26 35.04 10.48
C ASP A 268 23.84 35.24 9.08
N LYS A 269 23.09 34.88 8.02
CA LYS A 269 23.44 35.19 6.63
C LYS A 269 23.68 36.69 6.43
N GLU A 270 22.76 37.56 6.84
CA GLU A 270 22.92 39.02 6.72
C GLU A 270 24.17 39.53 7.47
N SER A 271 24.49 38.94 8.63
CA SER A 271 25.70 39.25 9.39
C SER A 271 26.98 38.84 8.66
N LEU A 272 26.97 37.69 7.97
CA LEU A 272 28.07 37.18 7.17
C LEU A 272 28.24 37.99 5.87
N GLU A 273 27.15 38.37 5.20
CA GLU A 273 27.16 39.27 4.05
C GLU A 273 27.65 40.68 4.41
N LYS A 274 27.41 41.15 5.65
CA LYS A 274 28.03 42.37 6.17
C LYS A 274 29.54 42.19 6.36
N ARG A 275 29.98 41.15 7.06
CA ARG A 275 31.41 40.84 7.26
C ARG A 275 32.17 40.65 5.94
N LEU A 276 31.55 40.01 4.95
CA LEU A 276 32.11 39.84 3.61
C LEU A 276 32.31 41.18 2.90
N ARG A 277 31.33 42.09 2.97
CA ARG A 277 31.47 43.46 2.42
C ARG A 277 32.53 44.29 3.15
N GLU A 278 32.77 44.03 4.44
CA GLU A 278 33.84 44.66 5.21
C GLU A 278 35.22 44.07 4.85
N ALA A 279 35.32 42.76 4.68
CA ALA A 279 36.54 42.08 4.21
C ALA A 279 36.94 42.48 2.78
N LEU A 280 35.98 42.59 1.85
CA LEU A 280 36.23 43.06 0.48
C LEU A 280 36.81 44.48 0.45
N LYS A 281 36.26 45.40 1.25
CA LYS A 281 36.81 46.77 1.40
C LYS A 281 38.23 46.78 1.95
N GLU A 282 38.58 45.85 2.84
CA GLU A 282 39.95 45.70 3.34
C GLU A 282 40.88 45.14 2.24
N VAL A 283 40.42 44.19 1.42
CA VAL A 283 41.17 43.71 0.25
C VAL A 283 41.43 44.86 -0.74
N ASP A 284 40.43 45.68 -1.07
CA ASP A 284 40.58 46.86 -1.92
C ASP A 284 41.61 47.85 -1.34
N ARG A 285 41.55 48.09 -0.02
CA ARG A 285 42.48 48.98 0.69
C ARG A 285 43.92 48.46 0.64
N GLN A 286 44.12 47.15 0.77
CA GLN A 286 45.45 46.52 0.67
C GLN A 286 45.94 46.48 -0.78
N ALA A 287 45.06 46.31 -1.78
CA ALA A 287 45.41 46.41 -3.20
C ALA A 287 45.87 47.83 -3.57
N LEU A 288 45.16 48.87 -3.10
CA LEU A 288 45.57 50.27 -3.25
C LEU A 288 46.94 50.53 -2.61
N ARG A 289 47.19 49.97 -1.41
CA ARG A 289 48.50 50.07 -0.74
C ARG A 289 49.61 49.32 -1.50
N GLY A 290 49.29 48.16 -2.07
CA GLY A 290 50.20 47.40 -2.93
C GLY A 290 50.62 48.19 -4.16
N ASN A 291 49.67 48.84 -4.83
CA ASN A 291 49.93 49.71 -5.98
C ASN A 291 50.82 50.92 -5.62
N GLN A 292 50.57 51.56 -4.47
CA GLN A 292 51.43 52.65 -3.96
C GLN A 292 52.87 52.18 -3.69
N LEU A 293 53.04 51.01 -3.07
CA LEU A 293 54.36 50.42 -2.81
C LEU A 293 55.06 49.99 -4.11
N ALA A 294 54.33 49.51 -5.12
CA ALA A 294 54.87 49.22 -6.44
C ALA A 294 55.32 50.49 -7.17
N GLN A 295 54.57 51.59 -7.06
CA GLN A 295 54.95 52.89 -7.62
C GLN A 295 56.22 53.44 -6.97
N GLU A 296 56.30 53.43 -5.63
CA GLU A 296 57.51 53.86 -4.91
C GLU A 296 58.71 52.94 -5.20
N LYS A 297 58.52 51.63 -5.34
CA LYS A 297 59.58 50.71 -5.82
C LYS A 297 60.08 51.11 -7.21
N GLY A 298 59.17 51.44 -8.13
CA GLY A 298 59.53 51.91 -9.47
C GLY A 298 60.32 53.24 -9.43
N ARG A 299 59.89 54.19 -8.60
CA ARG A 299 60.58 55.47 -8.40
C ARG A 299 61.98 55.30 -7.78
N LEU A 300 62.13 54.38 -6.83
CA LEU A 300 63.42 54.04 -6.23
C LEU A 300 64.35 53.32 -7.22
N GLN A 301 63.81 52.43 -8.08
CA GLN A 301 64.59 51.79 -9.14
C GLN A 301 65.14 52.83 -10.12
N GLN A 302 64.30 53.74 -10.62
CA GLN A 302 64.74 54.82 -11.52
C GLN A 302 65.85 55.70 -10.91
N LEU A 303 65.77 55.95 -9.59
CA LEU A 303 66.79 56.71 -8.86
C LEU A 303 68.08 55.90 -8.67
N TYR A 304 67.98 54.58 -8.45
CA TYR A 304 69.12 53.66 -8.42
C TYR A 304 69.83 53.59 -9.79
N ASP A 305 69.07 53.37 -10.88
CA ASP A 305 69.59 53.30 -12.25
C ASP A 305 70.31 54.60 -12.64
N ALA A 306 69.76 55.75 -12.25
CA ALA A 306 70.41 57.05 -12.42
C ALA A 306 71.73 57.19 -11.65
N LYS A 307 71.82 56.61 -10.44
CA LYS A 307 73.07 56.59 -9.65
C LYS A 307 74.10 55.59 -10.19
N GLU A 308 73.71 54.44 -10.74
CA GLU A 308 74.62 53.60 -11.52
C GLU A 308 75.15 54.35 -12.74
N GLY A 309 74.31 55.12 -13.43
CA GLY A 309 74.71 56.01 -14.53
C GLY A 309 75.74 57.08 -14.12
N GLU A 310 75.55 57.71 -12.96
CA GLU A 310 76.52 58.65 -12.37
C GLU A 310 77.84 57.96 -11.99
N VAL A 311 77.79 56.81 -11.31
CA VAL A 311 78.99 56.03 -10.93
C VAL A 311 79.76 55.58 -12.17
N GLY A 312 79.06 55.09 -13.19
CA GLY A 312 79.66 54.71 -14.48
C GLY A 312 80.29 55.90 -15.21
N ARG A 313 79.77 57.12 -15.05
CA ARG A 313 80.39 58.35 -15.56
C ARG A 313 81.65 58.71 -14.76
N LEU A 314 81.58 58.72 -13.44
CA LEU A 314 82.72 59.02 -12.56
C LEU A 314 83.86 58.00 -12.73
N ALA A 315 83.55 56.72 -12.96
CA ALA A 315 84.55 55.71 -13.29
C ALA A 315 85.28 56.03 -14.61
N ARG A 316 84.55 56.42 -15.66
CA ARG A 316 85.14 56.87 -16.94
C ARG A 316 85.95 58.15 -16.83
N GLU A 317 85.60 59.05 -15.91
CA GLU A 317 86.41 60.24 -15.57
C GLU A 317 87.67 59.85 -14.79
N GLY A 318 87.57 58.87 -13.89
CA GLY A 318 88.70 58.30 -13.15
C GLY A 318 89.73 57.59 -14.04
N GLU A 319 89.31 56.82 -15.04
CA GLU A 319 90.26 56.21 -16.00
C GLU A 319 90.98 57.26 -16.84
N LYS A 320 90.30 58.32 -17.32
CA LYS A 320 90.95 59.45 -18.01
C LYS A 320 92.01 60.12 -17.14
N LEU A 321 91.71 60.38 -15.87
CA LEU A 321 92.67 60.96 -14.95
C LEU A 321 93.88 60.03 -14.70
N LYS A 322 93.71 58.70 -14.71
CA LYS A 322 94.85 57.75 -14.70
C LYS A 322 95.67 57.82 -15.99
N GLU A 323 95.04 57.94 -17.16
CA GLU A 323 95.74 58.10 -18.45
C GLU A 323 96.54 59.41 -18.49
N GLU A 324 95.96 60.51 -17.99
CA GLU A 324 96.64 61.80 -17.82
C GLU A 324 97.81 61.70 -16.84
N ILE A 325 97.61 61.11 -15.65
CA ILE A 325 98.69 60.87 -14.66
C ILE A 325 99.80 60.01 -15.26
N ASN A 326 99.48 58.97 -16.03
CA ASN A 326 100.48 58.16 -16.74
C ASN A 326 101.24 58.97 -17.80
N SER A 327 100.54 59.82 -18.56
CA SER A 327 101.17 60.76 -19.52
C SER A 327 102.12 61.73 -18.82
N HIS A 328 101.72 62.30 -17.67
CA HIS A 328 102.57 63.15 -16.85
C HIS A 328 103.76 62.39 -16.24
N LEU A 329 103.57 61.16 -15.77
CA LEU A 329 104.65 60.31 -15.25
C LEU A 329 105.69 59.97 -16.33
N ILE A 330 105.26 59.73 -17.58
CA ILE A 330 106.17 59.54 -18.73
C ILE A 330 106.95 60.83 -19.02
N LYS A 331 106.29 61.99 -19.05
CA LYS A 331 106.95 63.31 -19.24
C LYS A 331 107.97 63.60 -18.13
N VAL A 332 107.66 63.31 -16.87
CA VAL A 332 108.57 63.48 -15.73
C VAL A 332 109.76 62.54 -15.84
N LYS A 333 109.55 61.25 -16.16
CA LYS A 333 110.65 60.29 -16.40
C LYS A 333 111.56 60.72 -17.56
N TRP A 334 110.99 61.28 -18.64
CA TRP A 334 111.76 61.84 -19.75
C TRP A 334 112.60 63.04 -19.31
N ALA A 335 112.01 64.00 -18.60
CA ALA A 335 112.72 65.17 -18.07
C ALA A 335 113.82 64.79 -17.05
N GLN A 336 113.57 63.79 -16.20
CA GLN A 336 114.54 63.25 -15.26
C GLN A 336 115.73 62.60 -15.97
N ASN A 337 115.48 61.80 -17.02
CA ASN A 337 116.54 61.21 -17.85
C ASN A 337 117.33 62.26 -18.63
N LYS A 338 116.65 63.30 -19.13
CA LYS A 338 117.25 64.46 -19.81
C LYS A 338 118.18 65.24 -18.88
N LEU A 339 117.70 65.61 -17.68
CA LEU A 339 118.50 66.26 -16.65
C LEU A 339 119.68 65.39 -16.21
N LYS A 340 119.50 64.06 -16.14
CA LYS A 340 120.60 63.15 -15.81
C LYS A 340 121.71 63.18 -16.88
N SER A 341 121.38 63.12 -18.17
CA SER A 341 122.40 63.18 -19.23
C SER A 341 123.09 64.55 -19.32
N GLU A 342 122.39 65.63 -18.95
CA GLU A 342 122.98 66.97 -18.80
C GLU A 342 123.89 67.08 -17.56
N ALA A 343 123.53 66.43 -16.45
CA ALA A 343 124.39 66.34 -15.26
C ALA A 343 125.64 65.48 -15.48
N ASP A 344 125.52 64.35 -16.19
CA ASP A 344 126.63 63.46 -16.52
C ASP A 344 127.63 64.13 -17.50
N SER A 345 127.13 64.88 -18.50
CA SER A 345 128.00 65.67 -19.41
C SER A 345 128.59 66.94 -18.76
N HIS A 346 127.87 67.57 -17.82
CA HIS A 346 128.45 68.62 -16.96
C HIS A 346 129.55 68.07 -16.03
N LYS A 347 129.42 66.83 -15.55
CA LYS A 347 130.49 66.15 -14.80
C LYS A 347 131.72 65.90 -15.69
N GLU A 348 131.53 65.36 -16.89
CA GLU A 348 132.62 65.11 -17.85
C GLU A 348 133.38 66.40 -18.21
N THR A 349 132.67 67.51 -18.46
CA THR A 349 133.29 68.81 -18.74
C THR A 349 133.98 69.42 -17.52
N LYS A 350 133.43 69.26 -16.31
CA LYS A 350 134.08 69.67 -15.05
C LYS A 350 135.36 68.89 -14.77
N ASP A 351 135.40 67.60 -15.07
CA ASP A 351 136.59 66.76 -14.88
C ASP A 351 137.66 67.05 -15.95
N ARG A 352 137.28 67.34 -17.21
CA ARG A 352 138.20 67.93 -18.21
C ARG A 352 138.78 69.28 -17.76
N LEU A 353 137.96 70.15 -17.15
CA LEU A 353 138.42 71.45 -16.64
C LEU A 353 139.42 71.30 -15.48
N ARG A 354 139.26 70.29 -14.63
CA ARG A 354 140.24 69.94 -13.60
C ARG A 354 141.56 69.47 -14.23
N GLU A 355 141.50 68.66 -15.27
CA GLU A 355 142.67 68.16 -15.98
C GLU A 355 143.46 69.29 -16.65
N THR A 356 142.79 70.24 -17.30
CA THR A 356 143.46 71.43 -17.89
C THR A 356 143.98 72.40 -16.83
N ALA A 357 143.26 72.59 -15.73
CA ALA A 357 143.75 73.38 -14.59
C ALA A 357 145.00 72.76 -13.94
N SER A 358 145.08 71.42 -13.86
CA SER A 358 146.27 70.71 -13.37
C SER A 358 147.48 70.93 -14.29
N LYS A 359 147.28 70.85 -15.62
CA LYS A 359 148.34 71.13 -16.61
C LYS A 359 148.79 72.59 -16.59
N LEU A 360 147.88 73.53 -16.34
CA LEU A 360 148.20 74.94 -16.14
C LEU A 360 148.99 75.19 -14.86
N ALA A 361 148.69 74.47 -13.77
CA ALA A 361 149.44 74.56 -12.52
C ALA A 361 150.88 74.05 -12.69
N GLN A 362 151.06 72.90 -13.35
CA GLN A 362 152.38 72.33 -13.67
C GLN A 362 153.21 73.28 -14.55
N ALA A 363 152.62 73.84 -15.62
CA ALA A 363 153.31 74.82 -16.47
C ALA A 363 153.69 76.12 -15.72
N LYS A 364 152.91 76.53 -14.70
CA LYS A 364 153.30 77.65 -13.82
C LYS A 364 154.48 77.27 -12.93
N GLU A 365 154.44 76.11 -12.30
CA GLU A 365 155.52 75.61 -11.43
C GLU A 365 156.85 75.50 -12.18
N GLU A 366 156.84 75.05 -13.44
CA GLU A 366 158.00 75.07 -14.33
C GLU A 366 158.55 76.50 -14.56
N THR A 367 157.70 77.50 -14.79
CA THR A 367 158.15 78.91 -14.90
C THR A 367 158.64 79.52 -13.58
N GLU A 368 158.07 79.08 -12.46
CA GLU A 368 158.45 79.54 -11.12
C GLU A 368 159.80 78.96 -10.69
N GLN A 369 160.07 77.69 -11.02
CA GLN A 369 161.34 77.02 -10.75
C GLN A 369 162.52 77.64 -11.52
N ILE A 370 162.28 78.06 -12.77
CA ILE A 370 163.26 78.84 -13.56
C ILE A 370 163.53 80.20 -12.90
N ARG A 371 162.49 80.87 -12.40
CA ARG A 371 162.60 82.18 -11.72
C ARG A 371 163.36 82.09 -10.40
N LYS A 372 163.16 80.98 -9.66
CA LYS A 372 163.75 80.74 -8.33
C LYS A 372 165.26 80.47 -8.37
N ASN A 373 165.71 79.63 -9.30
CA ASN A 373 167.15 79.35 -9.54
C ASN A 373 167.98 80.62 -9.80
N CYS A 374 167.38 81.67 -10.38
CA CYS A 374 168.05 82.95 -10.61
C CYS A 374 168.06 83.91 -9.40
N GLN A 375 167.26 83.67 -8.36
CA GLN A 375 167.17 84.53 -7.17
C GLN A 375 167.97 83.99 -5.98
N ASP A 376 168.00 82.67 -5.77
CA ASP A 376 168.64 82.09 -4.57
C ASP A 376 170.18 82.24 -4.57
N MET A 377 170.78 82.47 -5.76
CA MET A 377 172.19 82.87 -5.94
C MET A 377 172.52 84.28 -5.40
N ILE A 378 171.52 85.15 -5.25
CA ILE A 378 171.68 86.55 -4.79
C ILE A 378 171.23 86.69 -3.32
N ARG A 379 170.18 85.95 -2.95
CA ARG A 379 169.55 85.94 -1.62
C ARG A 379 170.51 85.56 -0.48
N THR A 380 171.42 84.62 -0.75
CA THR A 380 172.35 84.01 0.23
C THR A 380 173.38 84.97 0.82
N TYR A 381 173.46 86.22 0.37
CA TYR A 381 174.37 87.25 0.90
C TYR A 381 173.66 88.39 1.65
N GLN A 382 172.33 88.37 1.78
CA GLN A 382 171.55 89.52 2.29
C GLN A 382 170.56 89.20 3.42
N GLU A 383 170.24 87.93 3.68
CA GLU A 383 169.30 87.52 4.75
C GLU A 383 169.99 87.25 6.10
N SER A 384 171.11 87.93 6.39
CA SER A 384 171.91 87.76 7.63
C SER A 384 171.65 88.80 8.73
N GLU A 385 170.79 89.79 8.52
CA GLU A 385 170.37 90.76 9.54
C GLU A 385 168.83 90.87 9.69
N GLU A 386 168.40 91.26 10.89
CA GLU A 386 167.05 91.75 11.25
C GLU A 386 165.83 90.80 11.21
N LEU A 387 166.01 89.51 11.49
CA LEU A 387 164.88 88.64 11.85
C LEU A 387 164.41 88.86 13.32
N ARG A 388 163.65 89.94 13.60
CA ARG A 388 163.00 90.11 14.94
C ARG A 388 161.77 91.03 15.13
N SER A 389 161.17 91.64 14.10
CA SER A 389 160.08 92.63 14.32
C SER A 389 158.64 92.07 14.42
N ASN A 390 158.36 90.86 13.92
CA ASN A 390 156.99 90.41 13.61
C ASN A 390 156.34 89.39 14.59
N GLU A 391 156.94 89.09 15.74
CA GLU A 391 156.48 87.97 16.60
C GLU A 391 155.44 88.34 17.68
N LEU A 392 155.24 89.64 17.97
CA LEU A 392 154.26 90.09 18.98
C LEU A 392 152.84 90.22 18.40
N ASP A 393 152.73 90.77 17.20
CA ASP A 393 151.44 91.07 16.54
C ASP A 393 150.65 89.82 16.12
N ALA A 394 151.32 88.66 16.01
CA ALA A 394 150.66 87.39 15.75
C ALA A 394 149.82 86.93 16.96
N LYS A 395 150.43 86.94 18.16
CA LYS A 395 149.87 86.36 19.39
C LYS A 395 148.66 87.15 19.92
N LEU A 396 148.57 88.44 19.61
CA LEU A 396 147.40 89.29 19.94
C LEU A 396 146.18 88.99 19.03
N ARG A 397 146.40 88.58 17.77
CA ARG A 397 145.31 88.22 16.85
C ARG A 397 144.75 86.83 17.13
N GLU A 398 145.62 85.89 17.43
CA GLU A 398 145.28 84.50 17.77
C GLU A 398 144.38 84.43 19.02
N THR A 399 144.88 84.94 20.15
CA THR A 399 144.14 84.95 21.43
C THR A 399 142.81 85.71 21.39
N LYS A 400 142.68 86.73 20.54
CA LYS A 400 141.39 87.42 20.33
C LYS A 400 140.39 86.57 19.54
N GLY A 401 140.85 85.89 18.47
CA GLY A 401 140.01 85.02 17.65
C GLY A 401 139.47 83.82 18.41
N GLU A 402 140.29 83.21 19.29
CA GLU A 402 139.87 82.11 20.16
C GLU A 402 138.76 82.51 21.14
N LEU A 403 138.84 83.71 21.72
CA LEU A 403 137.84 84.23 22.65
C LEU A 403 136.49 84.54 21.97
N GLU A 404 136.51 85.06 20.74
CA GLU A 404 135.30 85.27 19.95
C GLU A 404 134.68 83.93 19.52
N LYS A 405 135.50 82.95 19.12
CA LYS A 405 135.06 81.59 18.79
C LYS A 405 134.39 80.88 19.98
N HIS A 406 134.98 80.92 21.18
CA HIS A 406 134.36 80.32 22.37
C HIS A 406 133.05 81.01 22.78
N LYS A 407 132.89 82.32 22.56
CA LYS A 407 131.61 83.01 22.79
C LYS A 407 130.54 82.59 21.79
N GLN A 408 130.89 82.41 20.52
CA GLN A 408 129.97 81.89 19.52
C GLN A 408 129.56 80.45 19.86
N GLU A 409 130.51 79.57 20.17
CA GLU A 409 130.25 78.18 20.57
C GLU A 409 129.31 78.07 21.79
N GLN A 410 129.47 78.92 22.81
CA GLN A 410 128.54 78.97 23.95
C GLN A 410 127.14 79.45 23.53
N THR A 411 127.06 80.40 22.59
CA THR A 411 125.78 80.91 22.08
C THR A 411 125.05 79.85 21.25
N ASP A 412 125.77 79.16 20.36
CA ASP A 412 125.26 78.07 19.53
C ASP A 412 124.79 76.87 20.38
N GLN A 413 125.52 76.55 21.46
CA GLN A 413 125.11 75.52 22.42
C GLN A 413 123.81 75.92 23.15
N LEU A 414 123.68 77.18 23.60
CA LEU A 414 122.45 77.68 24.23
C LEU A 414 121.25 77.72 23.27
N GLU A 415 121.48 78.08 21.99
CA GLU A 415 120.46 77.99 20.93
C GLU A 415 120.03 76.53 20.69
N MET A 416 120.99 75.61 20.55
CA MET A 416 120.74 74.17 20.39
C MET A 416 119.97 73.57 21.57
N HIS A 417 120.30 73.97 22.81
CA HIS A 417 119.53 73.57 23.99
C HIS A 417 118.11 74.15 24.00
N ARG A 418 117.92 75.40 23.54
CA ARG A 418 116.58 76.01 23.38
C ARG A 418 115.75 75.33 22.30
N VAL A 419 116.34 74.96 21.17
CA VAL A 419 115.65 74.20 20.10
C VAL A 419 115.20 72.84 20.64
N LYS A 420 116.09 72.07 21.25
CA LYS A 420 115.74 70.76 21.85
C LYS A 420 114.69 70.86 22.96
N ALA A 421 114.65 71.95 23.72
CA ALA A 421 113.58 72.19 24.68
C ALA A 421 112.21 72.37 23.99
N ARG A 422 112.13 73.16 22.91
CA ARG A 422 110.90 73.34 22.12
C ARG A 422 110.45 72.03 21.46
N GLU A 423 111.37 71.29 20.84
CA GLU A 423 111.09 69.97 20.22
C GLU A 423 110.51 68.99 21.25
N LEU A 424 111.04 68.99 22.47
CA LEU A 424 110.58 68.13 23.57
C LEU A 424 109.22 68.58 24.14
N GLU A 425 108.94 69.89 24.16
CA GLU A 425 107.62 70.45 24.50
C GLU A 425 106.56 70.18 23.43
N GLU A 426 106.92 70.27 22.15
CA GLU A 426 106.08 69.92 21.00
C GLU A 426 105.76 68.42 20.97
N LEU A 427 106.75 67.57 21.20
CA LEU A 427 106.55 66.12 21.33
C LEU A 427 105.66 65.76 22.53
N LYS A 428 105.84 66.44 23.68
CA LYS A 428 104.93 66.29 24.84
C LYS A 428 103.50 66.72 24.51
N ARG A 429 103.32 67.80 23.74
CA ARG A 429 102.00 68.29 23.32
C ARG A 429 101.31 67.27 22.41
N SER A 430 102.00 66.81 21.36
CA SER A 430 101.50 65.79 20.44
C SER A 430 101.21 64.45 21.13
N TYR A 431 102.02 64.06 22.11
CA TYR A 431 101.74 62.88 22.94
C TYR A 431 100.48 63.07 23.81
N LYS A 432 100.25 64.26 24.37
CA LYS A 432 99.04 64.55 25.15
C LYS A 432 97.79 64.59 24.25
N GLU A 433 97.87 65.26 23.10
CA GLU A 433 96.81 65.33 22.10
C GLU A 433 96.39 63.92 21.63
N SER A 434 97.35 63.07 21.23
CA SER A 434 97.07 61.69 20.83
C SER A 434 96.58 60.78 21.97
N MET A 435 96.99 61.02 23.21
CA MET A 435 96.42 60.33 24.39
C MET A 435 94.97 60.75 24.66
N ASP A 436 94.63 62.02 24.49
CA ASP A 436 93.27 62.53 24.65
C ASP A 436 92.36 62.05 23.51
N GLU A 437 92.86 62.01 22.27
CA GLU A 437 92.19 61.36 21.15
C GLU A 437 91.88 59.89 21.43
N LEU A 438 92.86 59.12 21.92
CA LEU A 438 92.68 57.72 22.34
C LEU A 438 91.63 57.57 23.45
N GLU A 439 91.53 58.52 24.38
CA GLU A 439 90.50 58.51 25.43
C GLU A 439 89.10 58.85 24.87
N THR A 440 88.98 59.77 23.91
CA THR A 440 87.71 59.99 23.19
C THR A 440 87.31 58.80 22.31
N LEU A 441 88.27 58.06 21.75
CA LEU A 441 87.99 56.87 20.95
C LEU A 441 87.57 55.68 21.83
N ARG A 442 88.21 55.49 23.00
CA ARG A 442 87.80 54.48 24.00
C ARG A 442 86.41 54.74 24.55
N THR A 443 86.07 55.99 24.85
CA THR A 443 84.71 56.34 25.33
C THR A 443 83.66 56.16 24.24
N LYS A 444 83.94 56.53 22.97
CA LYS A 444 83.06 56.24 21.83
C LYS A 444 82.87 54.73 21.61
N LEU A 445 83.94 53.93 21.65
CA LEU A 445 83.87 52.47 21.58
C LEU A 445 82.96 51.92 22.68
N LYS A 446 83.17 52.34 23.93
CA LYS A 446 82.34 51.89 25.05
C LYS A 446 80.86 52.23 24.86
N CYS A 447 80.51 53.44 24.40
CA CYS A 447 79.11 53.79 24.13
C CYS A 447 78.48 52.86 23.07
N LEU A 448 79.22 52.51 22.01
CA LEU A 448 78.76 51.57 20.98
C LEU A 448 78.66 50.13 21.50
N GLU A 449 79.56 49.73 22.41
CA GLU A 449 79.50 48.44 23.12
C GLU A 449 78.31 48.37 24.11
N ASP A 450 77.96 49.47 24.79
CA ASP A 450 76.81 49.60 25.69
C ASP A 450 75.46 49.70 24.94
N GLU A 451 75.47 50.16 23.68
CA GLU A 451 74.30 50.17 22.78
C GLU A 451 74.06 48.82 22.10
N ARG A 452 75.13 48.10 21.71
CA ARG A 452 75.05 46.79 21.04
C ARG A 452 74.06 45.79 21.67
N PRO A 453 74.09 45.49 22.98
CA PRO A 453 73.17 44.51 23.57
C PRO A 453 71.70 44.95 23.46
N ARG A 454 71.41 46.25 23.41
CA ARG A 454 70.04 46.76 23.23
C ARG A 454 69.49 46.42 21.84
N TRP A 455 70.35 46.49 20.83
CA TRP A 455 70.01 46.09 19.46
C TRP A 455 69.91 44.56 19.32
N GLU A 456 70.73 43.80 20.04
CA GLU A 456 70.62 42.34 20.12
C GLU A 456 69.31 41.90 20.81
N ASP A 457 68.91 42.58 21.90
CA ASP A 457 67.61 42.39 22.58
C ASP A 457 66.42 42.75 21.70
N GLU A 458 66.48 43.84 20.94
CA GLU A 458 65.38 44.19 20.02
C GLU A 458 65.28 43.20 18.86
N LEU A 459 66.42 42.71 18.36
CA LEU A 459 66.47 41.63 17.37
C LEU A 459 65.94 40.30 17.90
N THR A 460 66.14 39.94 19.18
CA THR A 460 65.53 38.73 19.75
C THR A 460 64.02 38.89 19.89
N LYS A 461 63.51 40.04 20.36
CA LYS A 461 62.06 40.33 20.39
C LYS A 461 61.43 40.20 19.00
N TYR A 462 62.02 40.78 17.95
CA TYR A 462 61.51 40.64 16.59
C TYR A 462 61.54 39.18 16.10
N ARG A 463 62.60 38.41 16.41
CA ARG A 463 62.66 36.96 16.11
C ARG A 463 61.58 36.17 16.83
N GLU A 464 61.29 36.47 18.10
CA GLU A 464 60.19 35.83 18.83
C GLU A 464 58.83 36.16 18.21
N ILE A 465 58.57 37.43 17.86
CA ILE A 465 57.31 37.84 17.22
C ILE A 465 57.13 37.10 15.89
N ILE A 466 58.17 37.05 15.05
CA ILE A 466 58.17 36.29 13.79
C ILE A 466 57.91 34.79 14.03
N ASN A 467 58.49 34.19 15.09
CA ASN A 467 58.29 32.78 15.40
C ASN A 467 56.87 32.50 15.95
N ARG A 468 56.32 33.37 16.80
CA ARG A 468 54.91 33.32 17.25
C ARG A 468 53.95 33.43 16.06
N GLN A 469 54.20 34.38 15.15
CA GLN A 469 53.41 34.52 13.92
C GLN A 469 53.53 33.31 13.00
N LYS A 470 54.72 32.73 12.81
CA LYS A 470 54.89 31.50 12.02
C LYS A 470 54.12 30.30 12.61
N ALA A 471 54.14 30.14 13.93
CA ALA A 471 53.38 29.09 14.61
C ALA A 471 51.87 29.31 14.45
N GLU A 472 51.39 30.54 14.62
CA GLU A 472 49.98 30.91 14.44
C GLU A 472 49.48 30.70 13.00
N ILE A 473 50.25 31.12 11.98
CA ILE A 473 49.90 30.84 10.57
C ILE A 473 50.01 29.33 10.26
N GLY A 474 50.81 28.58 11.02
CA GLY A 474 50.81 27.11 11.02
C GLY A 474 49.49 26.53 11.54
N ARG A 475 49.03 26.98 12.72
CA ARG A 475 47.73 26.60 13.32
C ARG A 475 46.56 26.93 12.39
N GLN A 476 46.52 28.15 11.86
CA GLN A 476 45.48 28.60 10.93
C GLN A 476 45.45 27.80 9.61
N ARG A 477 46.59 27.26 9.16
CA ARG A 477 46.62 26.31 8.02
C ARG A 477 46.06 24.94 8.40
N GLY A 478 46.41 24.39 9.56
CA GLY A 478 45.81 23.14 10.04
C GLY A 478 44.30 23.25 10.20
N GLU A 479 43.81 24.37 10.74
CA GLU A 479 42.37 24.65 10.87
C GLU A 479 41.68 24.81 9.50
N LEU A 480 42.37 25.37 8.50
CA LEU A 480 41.87 25.43 7.12
C LEU A 480 41.85 24.04 6.46
N GLU A 481 42.89 23.23 6.66
CA GLU A 481 43.00 21.86 6.16
C GLU A 481 41.89 20.97 6.75
N GLU A 482 41.63 21.05 8.06
CA GLU A 482 40.51 20.39 8.74
C GLU A 482 39.14 20.84 8.19
N VAL A 483 38.94 22.14 7.97
CA VAL A 483 37.70 22.67 7.36
C VAL A 483 37.52 22.16 5.93
N THR A 484 38.59 22.09 5.12
CA THR A 484 38.49 21.51 3.76
C THR A 484 38.15 20.02 3.80
N ALA A 485 38.77 19.24 4.71
CA ALA A 485 38.46 17.81 4.84
C ALA A 485 37.01 17.56 5.29
N LEU A 486 36.47 18.41 6.18
CA LEU A 486 35.06 18.37 6.58
C LEU A 486 34.12 18.79 5.43
N GLN A 487 34.52 19.76 4.61
CA GLN A 487 33.75 20.18 3.43
C GLN A 487 33.72 19.09 2.35
N ASP A 488 34.84 18.40 2.11
CA ASP A 488 34.93 17.26 1.19
C ASP A 488 34.21 16.02 1.72
N GLN A 489 34.11 15.84 3.05
CA GLN A 489 33.23 14.82 3.65
C GLN A 489 31.76 15.19 3.42
N HIS A 490 31.34 16.41 3.77
CA HIS A 490 29.96 16.86 3.58
C HIS A 490 29.52 16.78 2.11
N GLN A 491 30.40 17.08 1.16
CA GLN A 491 30.11 16.96 -0.27
C GLN A 491 29.96 15.49 -0.72
N ARG A 492 30.68 14.54 -0.12
CA ARG A 492 30.49 13.09 -0.34
C ARG A 492 29.19 12.59 0.30
N ASP A 493 28.93 12.95 1.56
CA ASP A 493 27.68 12.61 2.27
C ASP A 493 26.46 13.10 1.48
N LYS A 494 26.54 14.30 0.89
CA LYS A 494 25.50 14.89 0.04
C LYS A 494 25.29 14.12 -1.26
N GLN A 495 26.36 13.60 -1.87
CA GLN A 495 26.26 12.74 -3.06
C GLN A 495 25.63 11.38 -2.72
N GLU A 496 25.99 10.79 -1.58
CA GLU A 496 25.38 9.55 -1.08
C GLU A 496 23.87 9.75 -0.83
N ILE A 497 23.49 10.82 -0.12
CA ILE A 497 22.08 11.20 0.11
C ILE A 497 21.31 11.36 -1.21
N MET A 498 21.90 11.99 -2.23
CA MET A 498 21.27 12.11 -3.55
C MET A 498 21.07 10.75 -4.22
N SER A 499 22.07 9.86 -4.19
CA SER A 499 21.92 8.50 -4.76
C SER A 499 20.86 7.66 -4.03
N LEU A 500 20.77 7.78 -2.70
CA LEU A 500 19.73 7.12 -1.91
C LEU A 500 18.33 7.71 -2.17
N GLN A 501 18.23 9.01 -2.50
CA GLN A 501 16.98 9.63 -2.95
C GLN A 501 16.57 9.11 -4.33
N GLU A 502 17.50 9.00 -5.28
CA GLU A 502 17.25 8.41 -6.61
C GLU A 502 16.82 6.93 -6.50
N GLU A 503 17.41 6.14 -5.61
CA GLU A 503 16.95 4.77 -5.31
C GLU A 503 15.54 4.73 -4.71
N VAL A 504 15.23 5.61 -3.75
CA VAL A 504 13.90 5.69 -3.12
C VAL A 504 12.83 6.12 -4.13
N ASP A 505 13.11 7.08 -5.01
CA ASP A 505 12.19 7.50 -6.07
C ASP A 505 12.01 6.39 -7.14
N GLY A 506 13.08 5.66 -7.45
CA GLY A 506 13.05 4.48 -8.33
C GLY A 506 12.22 3.33 -7.75
N LEU A 507 12.35 3.05 -6.45
CA LEU A 507 11.54 2.04 -5.74
C LEU A 507 10.07 2.51 -5.61
N THR A 508 9.83 3.79 -5.34
CA THR A 508 8.48 4.37 -5.26
C THR A 508 7.77 4.28 -6.62
N SER A 509 8.50 4.49 -7.71
CA SER A 509 7.99 4.32 -9.08
C SER A 509 7.61 2.87 -9.36
N GLN A 510 8.47 1.90 -9.01
CA GLN A 510 8.19 0.46 -9.14
C GLN A 510 6.98 0.03 -8.28
N ILE A 511 6.82 0.57 -7.07
CA ILE A 511 5.64 0.33 -6.23
C ILE A 511 4.38 0.87 -6.91
N ALA A 512 4.43 2.05 -7.54
CA ALA A 512 3.31 2.61 -8.28
C ALA A 512 2.97 1.82 -9.57
N ASP A 513 3.97 1.23 -10.25
CA ASP A 513 3.77 0.30 -11.36
C ASP A 513 3.08 -0.98 -10.89
N LEU A 514 3.61 -1.64 -9.86
CA LEU A 514 3.03 -2.87 -9.29
C LEU A 514 1.62 -2.65 -8.73
N GLN A 515 1.33 -1.48 -8.15
CA GLN A 515 -0.03 -1.13 -7.74
C GLN A 515 -0.99 -1.00 -8.93
N ARG A 516 -0.55 -0.42 -10.05
CA ARG A 516 -1.35 -0.37 -11.29
C ARG A 516 -1.57 -1.76 -11.88
N ASP A 517 -0.57 -2.63 -11.90
CA ASP A 517 -0.71 -4.02 -12.37
C ASP A 517 -1.68 -4.82 -11.49
N VAL A 518 -1.62 -4.65 -10.16
CA VAL A 518 -2.58 -5.27 -9.22
C VAL A 518 -4.00 -4.75 -9.45
N LEU A 519 -4.20 -3.44 -9.63
CA LEU A 519 -5.52 -2.87 -9.94
C LEU A 519 -6.06 -3.41 -11.28
N GLY A 520 -5.26 -3.34 -12.35
CA GLY A 520 -5.62 -3.90 -13.66
C GLY A 520 -5.78 -5.43 -13.67
N SER A 521 -5.24 -6.15 -12.68
CA SER A 521 -5.53 -7.57 -12.48
C SER A 521 -6.92 -7.81 -11.84
N ARG A 522 -7.30 -6.98 -10.86
CA ARG A 522 -8.62 -7.03 -10.22
C ARG A 522 -9.75 -6.59 -11.16
N GLU A 523 -9.48 -5.64 -12.04
CA GLU A 523 -10.44 -5.24 -13.09
C GLU A 523 -10.72 -6.42 -14.04
N ARG A 524 -9.68 -7.10 -14.53
CA ARG A 524 -9.82 -8.32 -15.34
C ARG A 524 -10.48 -9.48 -14.58
N GLU A 525 -10.21 -9.62 -13.28
CA GLU A 525 -10.88 -10.60 -12.41
C GLU A 525 -12.38 -10.29 -12.30
N ALA A 526 -12.75 -9.03 -12.09
CA ALA A 526 -14.14 -8.59 -12.03
C ALA A 526 -14.87 -8.76 -13.38
N GLU A 527 -14.19 -8.50 -14.51
CA GLU A 527 -14.72 -8.81 -15.85
C GLU A 527 -14.98 -10.30 -16.03
N LEU A 528 -14.00 -11.15 -15.67
CA LEU A 528 -14.12 -12.61 -15.75
C LEU A 528 -15.25 -13.14 -14.85
N LEU A 529 -15.37 -12.63 -13.62
CA LEU A 529 -16.50 -12.94 -12.73
C LEU A 529 -17.84 -12.51 -13.34
N GLY A 530 -17.91 -11.32 -13.95
CA GLY A 530 -19.09 -10.85 -14.67
C GLY A 530 -19.43 -11.66 -15.94
N PHE A 531 -18.44 -12.24 -16.62
CA PHE A 531 -18.66 -13.22 -17.68
C PHE A 531 -19.16 -14.56 -17.12
N THR A 532 -18.61 -15.02 -16.00
CA THR A 532 -19.04 -16.25 -15.30
C THR A 532 -20.48 -16.12 -14.77
N GLU A 533 -20.86 -14.98 -14.21
CA GLU A 533 -22.23 -14.67 -13.79
C GLU A 533 -23.20 -14.73 -14.98
N LYS A 534 -22.87 -14.06 -16.08
CA LYS A 534 -23.69 -14.06 -17.31
C LYS A 534 -23.82 -15.47 -17.91
N LEU A 535 -22.74 -16.26 -17.90
CA LEU A 535 -22.77 -17.66 -18.34
C LEU A 535 -23.62 -18.53 -17.41
N SER A 536 -23.48 -18.38 -16.09
CA SER A 536 -24.24 -19.13 -15.10
C SER A 536 -25.74 -18.81 -15.17
N SER A 537 -26.08 -17.51 -15.27
CA SER A 537 -27.45 -17.03 -15.48
C SER A 537 -28.05 -17.59 -16.77
N LYS A 538 -27.32 -17.53 -17.89
CA LYS A 538 -27.77 -18.10 -19.17
C LYS A 538 -27.91 -19.62 -19.14
N ASN A 539 -27.03 -20.32 -18.41
CA ASN A 539 -27.14 -21.78 -18.22
C ASN A 539 -28.36 -22.15 -17.37
N ALA A 540 -28.63 -21.40 -16.28
CA ALA A 540 -29.83 -21.58 -15.47
C ALA A 540 -31.13 -21.32 -16.27
N LEU A 541 -31.14 -20.27 -17.12
CA LEU A 541 -32.24 -20.02 -18.06
C LEU A 541 -32.43 -21.17 -19.04
N LEU A 542 -31.36 -21.60 -19.73
CA LEU A 542 -31.42 -22.74 -20.67
C LEU A 542 -31.84 -24.06 -19.99
N GLN A 543 -31.44 -24.30 -18.74
CA GLN A 543 -31.93 -25.43 -17.96
C GLN A 543 -33.43 -25.29 -17.64
N SER A 544 -33.90 -24.08 -17.29
CA SER A 544 -35.33 -23.85 -17.06
C SER A 544 -36.17 -24.04 -18.34
N GLU A 545 -35.67 -23.57 -19.49
CA GLU A 545 -36.29 -23.79 -20.80
C GLU A 545 -36.27 -25.27 -21.19
N SER A 546 -35.15 -25.96 -20.99
CA SER A 546 -35.03 -27.41 -21.24
C SER A 546 -35.98 -28.22 -20.36
N ASN A 547 -36.13 -27.85 -19.08
CA ASN A 547 -37.07 -28.51 -18.16
C ASN A 547 -38.54 -28.23 -18.53
N ALA A 548 -38.85 -27.01 -18.98
CA ALA A 548 -40.19 -26.65 -19.46
C ALA A 548 -40.53 -27.38 -20.77
N LEU A 549 -39.59 -27.47 -21.72
CA LEU A 549 -39.74 -28.23 -22.95
C LEU A 549 -39.83 -29.74 -22.70
N GLN A 550 -39.05 -30.28 -21.76
CA GLN A 550 -39.19 -31.68 -21.33
C GLN A 550 -40.57 -31.94 -20.73
N SER A 551 -41.06 -31.07 -19.84
CA SER A 551 -42.41 -31.21 -19.27
C SER A 551 -43.52 -31.11 -20.32
N GLN A 552 -43.33 -30.32 -21.38
CA GLN A 552 -44.26 -30.29 -22.53
C GLN A 552 -44.17 -31.57 -23.37
N LEU A 553 -42.96 -32.07 -23.62
CA LEU A 553 -42.73 -33.33 -24.33
C LEU A 553 -43.32 -34.52 -23.56
N ASP A 554 -43.17 -34.57 -22.24
CA ASP A 554 -43.76 -35.59 -21.37
C ASP A 554 -45.29 -35.49 -21.40
N GLN A 555 -45.86 -34.28 -21.34
CA GLN A 555 -47.31 -34.07 -21.47
C GLN A 555 -47.85 -34.52 -22.83
N VAL A 556 -47.16 -34.18 -23.92
CA VAL A 556 -47.53 -34.61 -25.28
C VAL A 556 -47.41 -36.13 -25.42
N THR A 557 -46.30 -36.73 -24.94
CA THR A 557 -46.09 -38.18 -24.91
C THR A 557 -47.20 -38.90 -24.14
N ASN A 558 -47.54 -38.42 -22.94
CA ASN A 558 -48.64 -38.96 -22.15
C ASN A 558 -49.97 -38.87 -22.91
N SER A 559 -50.30 -37.71 -23.48
CA SER A 559 -51.52 -37.54 -24.28
C SER A 559 -51.55 -38.44 -25.53
N PHE A 560 -50.40 -38.69 -26.16
CA PHE A 560 -50.26 -39.61 -27.29
C PHE A 560 -50.50 -41.06 -26.85
N THR A 561 -49.92 -41.50 -25.72
CA THR A 561 -50.16 -42.85 -25.18
C THR A 561 -51.62 -43.06 -24.75
N GLU A 562 -52.27 -42.04 -24.18
CA GLU A 562 -53.72 -42.08 -23.91
C GLU A 562 -54.54 -42.20 -25.19
N LEU A 563 -54.24 -41.39 -26.22
CA LEU A 563 -54.95 -41.43 -27.50
C LEU A 563 -54.72 -42.75 -28.24
N GLN A 564 -53.50 -43.31 -28.18
CA GLN A 564 -53.20 -44.65 -28.69
C GLN A 564 -53.99 -45.71 -27.92
N GLY A 565 -54.02 -45.66 -26.58
CA GLY A 565 -54.82 -46.55 -25.75
C GLY A 565 -56.30 -46.54 -26.12
N ARG A 566 -56.90 -45.35 -26.21
CA ARG A 566 -58.30 -45.15 -26.64
C ARG A 566 -58.54 -45.61 -28.09
N LEU A 567 -57.57 -45.45 -28.99
CA LEU A 567 -57.64 -45.96 -30.36
C LEU A 567 -57.59 -47.50 -30.39
N GLU A 568 -56.73 -48.12 -29.60
CA GLU A 568 -56.67 -49.57 -29.45
C GLU A 568 -57.94 -50.13 -28.80
N GLU A 569 -58.46 -49.49 -27.75
CA GLU A 569 -59.73 -49.86 -27.11
C GLU A 569 -60.90 -49.75 -28.07
N THR A 570 -61.05 -48.63 -28.79
CA THR A 570 -62.13 -48.50 -29.78
C THR A 570 -61.97 -49.47 -30.94
N ASN A 571 -60.74 -49.86 -31.31
CA ASN A 571 -60.49 -50.93 -32.27
C ASN A 571 -60.80 -52.33 -31.71
N LYS A 572 -60.50 -52.62 -30.44
CA LYS A 572 -60.91 -53.84 -29.72
C LYS A 572 -62.45 -53.95 -29.69
N HIS A 573 -63.15 -52.86 -29.37
CA HIS A 573 -64.62 -52.77 -29.41
C HIS A 573 -65.19 -52.96 -30.83
N LYS A 574 -64.62 -52.30 -31.85
CA LYS A 574 -65.01 -52.47 -33.27
C LYS A 574 -64.83 -53.92 -33.73
N ARG A 575 -63.71 -54.57 -33.38
CA ARG A 575 -63.43 -55.98 -33.68
C ARG A 575 -64.43 -56.90 -32.98
N SER A 576 -64.68 -56.70 -31.68
CA SER A 576 -65.69 -57.48 -30.92
C SER A 576 -67.11 -57.31 -31.48
N ARG A 577 -67.50 -56.08 -31.87
CA ARG A 577 -68.81 -55.83 -32.50
C ARG A 577 -68.93 -56.51 -33.87
N ARG A 578 -67.88 -56.50 -34.69
CA ARG A 578 -67.85 -57.23 -35.97
C ARG A 578 -67.95 -58.74 -35.76
N LEU A 579 -67.20 -59.31 -34.82
CA LEU A 579 -67.28 -60.73 -34.48
C LEU A 579 -68.70 -61.12 -34.07
N LYS A 580 -69.34 -60.37 -33.16
CA LYS A 580 -70.74 -60.61 -32.76
C LYS A 580 -71.75 -60.47 -33.90
N GLN A 581 -71.49 -59.60 -34.87
CA GLN A 581 -72.33 -59.49 -36.08
C GLN A 581 -72.12 -60.67 -37.02
N GLU A 582 -70.89 -61.15 -37.19
CA GLU A 582 -70.64 -62.38 -37.97
C GLU A 582 -71.21 -63.61 -37.27
N GLU A 583 -71.02 -63.78 -35.96
CA GLU A 583 -71.61 -64.85 -35.15
C GLU A 583 -73.14 -64.94 -35.37
N VAL A 584 -73.86 -63.81 -35.27
CA VAL A 584 -75.31 -63.77 -35.53
C VAL A 584 -75.65 -64.13 -36.97
N LEU A 585 -74.91 -63.63 -37.97
CA LEU A 585 -75.15 -63.95 -39.38
C LEU A 585 -74.92 -65.44 -39.67
N ARG A 586 -73.84 -66.05 -39.15
CA ARG A 586 -73.60 -67.50 -39.26
C ARG A 586 -74.68 -68.30 -38.55
N GLN A 587 -75.18 -67.81 -37.42
CA GLN A 587 -76.21 -68.51 -36.66
C GLN A 587 -77.58 -68.44 -37.35
N GLN A 588 -77.89 -67.34 -38.04
CA GLN A 588 -79.04 -67.22 -38.95
C GLN A 588 -78.88 -68.11 -40.21
N GLU A 589 -77.70 -68.14 -40.81
CA GLU A 589 -77.36 -69.03 -41.95
C GLU A 589 -77.55 -70.52 -41.55
N VAL A 590 -77.04 -70.92 -40.37
CA VAL A 590 -77.22 -72.27 -39.84
C VAL A 590 -78.69 -72.57 -39.51
N GLN A 591 -79.47 -71.62 -39.00
CA GLN A 591 -80.91 -71.79 -38.78
C GLN A 591 -81.67 -71.98 -40.10
N ALA A 592 -81.44 -71.13 -41.10
CA ALA A 592 -82.05 -71.26 -42.42
C ALA A 592 -81.72 -72.61 -43.09
N LEU A 593 -80.46 -73.06 -43.02
CA LEU A 593 -80.04 -74.37 -43.52
C LEU A 593 -80.64 -75.54 -42.72
N GLN A 594 -80.93 -75.37 -41.42
CA GLN A 594 -81.64 -76.35 -40.61
C GLN A 594 -83.13 -76.41 -40.97
N GLU A 595 -83.77 -75.27 -41.22
CA GLU A 595 -85.16 -75.17 -41.69
C GLU A 595 -85.33 -75.75 -43.10
N GLU A 596 -84.44 -75.42 -44.04
CA GLU A 596 -84.42 -76.00 -45.39
C GLU A 596 -84.22 -77.52 -45.33
N ARG A 597 -83.25 -78.00 -44.53
CA ARG A 597 -83.03 -79.43 -44.31
C ARG A 597 -84.24 -80.12 -43.68
N ALA A 598 -84.95 -79.47 -42.77
CA ALA A 598 -86.17 -80.01 -42.17
C ALA A 598 -87.32 -80.05 -43.20
N ALA A 599 -87.52 -79.00 -43.99
CA ALA A 599 -88.50 -78.95 -45.07
C ALA A 599 -88.25 -80.08 -46.09
N LEU A 600 -87.02 -80.21 -46.58
CA LEU A 600 -86.59 -81.31 -47.47
C LEU A 600 -86.80 -82.69 -46.84
N GLN A 601 -86.56 -82.85 -45.53
CA GLN A 601 -86.87 -84.10 -44.83
C GLN A 601 -88.38 -84.39 -44.78
N THR A 602 -89.24 -83.38 -44.60
CA THR A 602 -90.70 -83.58 -44.65
C THR A 602 -91.20 -83.91 -46.06
N GLU A 603 -90.65 -83.31 -47.12
CA GLU A 603 -90.99 -83.68 -48.50
C GLU A 603 -90.50 -85.09 -48.85
N VAL A 604 -89.29 -85.47 -48.44
CA VAL A 604 -88.81 -86.86 -48.57
C VAL A 604 -89.69 -87.85 -47.79
N ALA A 605 -90.26 -87.45 -46.65
CA ALA A 605 -91.23 -88.28 -45.93
C ALA A 605 -92.57 -88.42 -46.68
N LYS A 606 -93.16 -87.31 -47.16
CA LYS A 606 -94.40 -87.31 -47.96
C LYS A 606 -94.26 -88.13 -49.26
N LEU A 607 -93.11 -88.00 -49.93
CA LEU A 607 -92.81 -88.77 -51.14
C LEU A 607 -92.65 -90.27 -50.84
N LYS A 608 -92.08 -90.64 -49.69
CA LYS A 608 -92.03 -92.04 -49.24
C LYS A 608 -93.42 -92.60 -48.97
N THR A 609 -94.25 -91.92 -48.18
CA THR A 609 -95.61 -92.40 -47.91
C THR A 609 -96.44 -92.49 -49.18
N ARG A 610 -96.32 -91.54 -50.12
CA ARG A 610 -97.02 -91.64 -51.41
C ARG A 610 -96.52 -92.79 -52.29
N VAL A 611 -95.23 -93.15 -52.22
CA VAL A 611 -94.69 -94.35 -52.89
C VAL A 611 -95.17 -95.65 -52.23
N GLU A 612 -95.42 -95.64 -50.92
CA GLU A 612 -95.99 -96.77 -50.18
C GLU A 612 -97.49 -96.94 -50.46
N GLU A 613 -98.27 -95.85 -50.43
CA GLU A 613 -99.67 -95.80 -50.88
C GLU A 613 -99.83 -96.34 -52.31
N LEU A 614 -99.02 -95.86 -53.26
CA LEU A 614 -99.06 -96.31 -54.66
C LEU A 614 -98.68 -97.80 -54.82
N ARG A 615 -97.85 -98.35 -53.93
CA ARG A 615 -97.57 -99.80 -53.90
C ARG A 615 -98.76 -100.60 -53.40
N ASP A 616 -99.45 -100.14 -52.37
CA ASP A 616 -100.63 -100.80 -51.83
C ASP A 616 -101.87 -100.64 -52.73
N GLU A 617 -102.03 -99.49 -53.39
CA GLU A 617 -102.97 -99.30 -54.50
C GLU A 617 -102.67 -100.32 -55.63
N LEU A 618 -101.41 -100.50 -56.03
CA LEU A 618 -101.03 -101.49 -57.05
C LEU A 618 -101.29 -102.94 -56.61
N VAL A 619 -101.02 -103.29 -55.35
CA VAL A 619 -101.29 -104.63 -54.79
C VAL A 619 -102.79 -104.90 -54.69
N THR A 620 -103.57 -103.92 -54.24
CA THR A 620 -105.04 -104.06 -54.15
C THR A 620 -105.70 -104.06 -55.52
N GLN A 621 -105.20 -103.30 -56.50
CA GLN A 621 -105.66 -103.40 -57.90
C GLN A 621 -105.34 -104.76 -58.51
N LYS A 622 -104.12 -105.30 -58.32
CA LYS A 622 -103.78 -106.67 -58.75
C LYS A 622 -104.70 -107.73 -58.12
N ARG A 623 -105.08 -107.58 -56.85
CA ARG A 623 -106.08 -108.43 -56.18
C ARG A 623 -107.49 -108.26 -56.75
N LYS A 624 -107.95 -107.02 -57.00
CA LYS A 624 -109.26 -106.73 -57.60
C LYS A 624 -109.37 -107.27 -59.03
N GLN A 625 -108.35 -107.06 -59.87
CA GLN A 625 -108.30 -107.61 -61.23
C GLN A 625 -108.34 -109.14 -61.22
N ALA A 626 -107.56 -109.79 -60.34
CA ALA A 626 -107.60 -111.25 -60.18
C ALA A 626 -108.97 -111.79 -59.69
N ALA A 627 -109.70 -111.03 -58.88
CA ALA A 627 -111.06 -111.35 -58.46
C ALA A 627 -112.07 -111.17 -59.61
N ASN A 628 -112.04 -110.02 -60.29
CA ASN A 628 -112.92 -109.73 -61.43
C ASN A 628 -112.71 -110.73 -62.58
N ILE A 629 -111.47 -111.15 -62.87
CA ILE A 629 -111.19 -112.18 -63.88
C ILE A 629 -111.87 -113.51 -63.50
N LYS A 630 -111.84 -113.92 -62.23
CA LYS A 630 -112.51 -115.14 -61.77
C LYS A 630 -114.04 -115.05 -61.86
N ASP A 631 -114.61 -113.91 -61.54
CA ASP A 631 -116.06 -113.71 -61.61
C ASP A 631 -116.56 -113.56 -63.06
N LEU A 632 -115.89 -112.73 -63.87
CA LEU A 632 -116.16 -112.62 -65.31
C LEU A 632 -116.00 -113.95 -66.04
N THR A 633 -115.10 -114.85 -65.59
CA THR A 633 -115.00 -116.21 -66.16
C THR A 633 -116.24 -117.08 -65.85
N LYS A 634 -116.81 -116.97 -64.64
CA LYS A 634 -118.10 -117.61 -64.31
C LYS A 634 -119.25 -117.01 -65.11
N GLN A 635 -119.31 -115.69 -65.21
CA GLN A 635 -120.34 -115.01 -65.98
C GLN A 635 -120.22 -115.32 -67.49
N LEU A 636 -119.01 -115.46 -68.04
CA LEU A 636 -118.77 -115.90 -69.43
C LEU A 636 -119.29 -117.32 -69.69
N THR A 637 -119.10 -118.25 -68.76
CA THR A 637 -119.64 -119.62 -68.91
C THR A 637 -121.16 -119.67 -68.78
N GLN A 638 -121.79 -118.71 -68.11
CA GLN A 638 -123.25 -118.61 -67.99
C GLN A 638 -123.89 -117.81 -69.14
N ALA A 639 -123.21 -116.80 -69.68
CA ALA A 639 -123.67 -115.95 -70.79
C ALA A 639 -123.46 -116.59 -72.18
N ARG A 640 -122.43 -117.43 -72.36
CA ARG A 640 -122.18 -118.19 -73.62
C ARG A 640 -123.26 -119.20 -73.99
N LYS A 641 -124.34 -119.32 -73.21
CA LYS A 641 -125.56 -120.04 -73.60
C LYS A 641 -126.62 -119.15 -74.26
N ARG A 642 -126.35 -117.86 -74.51
CA ARG A 642 -127.28 -116.92 -75.17
C ARG A 642 -126.68 -115.88 -76.14
N LEU A 643 -125.37 -115.75 -76.27
CA LEU A 643 -124.75 -115.06 -77.42
C LEU A 643 -123.59 -115.87 -78.00
N GLU A 644 -123.65 -116.10 -79.31
CA GLU A 644 -122.49 -116.39 -80.16
C GLU A 644 -121.82 -115.08 -80.60
N GLN A 645 -120.62 -115.19 -81.20
CA GLN A 645 -119.85 -114.16 -81.94
C GLN A 645 -118.94 -113.17 -81.16
N VAL A 646 -117.63 -113.23 -81.49
CA VAL A 646 -116.67 -112.11 -81.80
C VAL A 646 -116.20 -111.15 -80.66
N GLU A 647 -115.00 -110.51 -80.64
CA GLU A 647 -113.57 -110.80 -80.95
C GLU A 647 -112.66 -109.64 -80.38
N ASN A 648 -111.28 -109.65 -80.36
CA ASN A 648 -110.48 -108.73 -79.46
C ASN A 648 -108.93 -108.49 -79.75
N GLY A 649 -108.28 -107.35 -79.32
CA GLY A 649 -106.77 -107.16 -79.13
C GLY A 649 -106.06 -105.75 -79.29
N GLY A 650 -104.81 -105.49 -78.76
CA GLY A 650 -103.76 -104.47 -79.26
C GLY A 650 -102.80 -103.55 -78.35
N CYS A 651 -101.46 -103.46 -78.66
CA CYS A 651 -100.33 -102.40 -78.53
C CYS A 651 -99.82 -101.67 -77.19
N ASP A 652 -98.71 -100.83 -77.05
CA ASP A 652 -97.24 -100.72 -77.47
C ASP A 652 -96.39 -99.50 -76.80
N ARG A 653 -94.99 -99.48 -76.82
CA ARG A 653 -93.92 -98.35 -76.78
C ARG A 653 -93.43 -97.49 -75.53
N ASP A 654 -92.30 -96.68 -75.40
CA ASP A 654 -90.98 -96.31 -76.10
C ASP A 654 -89.88 -95.56 -75.16
N ALA A 655 -88.60 -95.16 -75.57
CA ALA A 655 -87.51 -94.46 -74.72
C ALA A 655 -86.19 -93.82 -75.38
N SER A 656 -85.39 -92.83 -74.78
CA SER A 656 -83.97 -92.34 -75.17
C SER A 656 -83.20 -91.10 -74.45
N SER A 657 -81.82 -90.96 -74.55
CA SER A 657 -80.88 -89.73 -74.71
C SER A 657 -79.77 -89.17 -73.68
N MET A 658 -78.89 -88.16 -74.04
CA MET A 658 -77.51 -87.76 -73.48
C MET A 658 -77.07 -86.21 -73.29
N GLY A 659 -75.83 -85.82 -72.81
CA GLY A 659 -75.26 -84.41 -72.74
C GLY A 659 -73.76 -84.11 -72.24
N SER A 660 -73.16 -82.87 -72.32
CA SER A 660 -71.72 -82.49 -71.92
C SER A 660 -71.24 -80.96 -71.88
N ARG A 661 -70.14 -80.62 -71.10
CA ARG A 661 -68.99 -79.60 -71.21
C ARG A 661 -69.08 -78.00 -71.30
N SER A 662 -68.18 -77.27 -70.56
CA SER A 662 -67.29 -76.07 -70.93
C SER A 662 -67.50 -74.55 -70.48
N SER A 663 -66.38 -73.77 -70.40
CA SER A 663 -66.13 -72.28 -70.65
C SER A 663 -66.43 -71.15 -69.58
N SER A 664 -65.92 -69.87 -69.60
CA SER A 664 -64.57 -69.21 -69.87
C SER A 664 -64.47 -67.62 -69.74
N SER A 665 -63.33 -67.04 -69.21
CA SER A 665 -62.61 -65.74 -69.56
C SER A 665 -62.94 -64.26 -69.09
N GLY A 666 -61.92 -63.51 -68.57
CA GLY A 666 -61.37 -62.22 -69.14
C GLY A 666 -61.46 -60.79 -68.45
N SER A 667 -60.31 -60.09 -68.16
CA SER A 667 -59.95 -58.66 -68.50
C SER A 667 -58.87 -57.92 -67.60
N LEU A 668 -57.95 -57.14 -68.24
CA LEU A 668 -56.98 -56.04 -67.92
C LEU A 668 -56.68 -55.52 -66.45
N ASN A 669 -55.58 -54.80 -66.08
CA ASN A 669 -54.62 -53.94 -66.83
C ASN A 669 -53.22 -53.61 -66.15
N THR A 670 -52.18 -53.31 -66.96
CA THR A 670 -50.92 -52.47 -66.77
C THR A 670 -49.88 -52.68 -65.63
N ARG A 671 -48.65 -52.13 -65.82
CA ARG A 671 -47.38 -52.26 -65.05
C ARG A 671 -47.01 -50.99 -64.27
N HIS A 672 -46.17 -51.10 -63.22
CA HIS A 672 -44.92 -50.34 -62.93
C HIS A 672 -44.17 -51.02 -61.75
N GLY A 673 -42.95 -50.61 -61.36
CA GLY A 673 -42.15 -51.32 -60.34
C GLY A 673 -41.16 -50.45 -59.54
N GLY A 674 -40.47 -51.05 -58.56
CA GLY A 674 -39.39 -50.37 -57.80
C GLY A 674 -38.80 -51.09 -56.58
N SER A 675 -37.46 -51.22 -56.58
CA SER A 675 -36.52 -51.21 -55.43
C SER A 675 -36.35 -52.44 -54.48
N SER A 676 -35.25 -52.38 -53.71
CA SER A 676 -34.58 -53.41 -52.87
C SER A 676 -33.85 -54.53 -53.65
N SER A 677 -32.73 -55.13 -53.19
CA SER A 677 -32.02 -55.02 -51.89
C SER A 677 -30.51 -55.45 -52.00
N VAL A 678 -29.62 -54.80 -51.21
CA VAL A 678 -28.64 -55.36 -50.22
C VAL A 678 -27.53 -56.38 -50.64
N GLU A 679 -26.35 -56.26 -49.98
CA GLU A 679 -25.20 -57.23 -49.84
C GLU A 679 -24.32 -57.55 -51.09
N GLU A 680 -23.03 -57.98 -51.02
CA GLU A 680 -21.95 -57.92 -49.99
C GLU A 680 -20.55 -58.16 -50.68
N ARG A 681 -19.44 -57.89 -49.94
CA ARG A 681 -18.17 -58.67 -49.86
C ARG A 681 -16.93 -58.39 -50.76
N SER A 682 -15.76 -58.36 -50.08
CA SER A 682 -14.36 -58.62 -50.52
C SER A 682 -13.60 -57.65 -51.47
N PRO A 683 -12.24 -57.59 -51.42
CA PRO A 683 -11.37 -57.51 -50.22
C PRO A 683 -10.13 -56.56 -50.39
N GLU A 684 -9.16 -56.69 -49.46
CA GLU A 684 -7.74 -56.25 -49.52
C GLU A 684 -7.33 -54.78 -49.16
N SER A 685 -6.30 -54.66 -48.30
CA SER A 685 -5.41 -53.51 -48.00
C SER A 685 -5.93 -52.06 -48.18
N GLN A 686 -6.20 -51.29 -47.11
CA GLN A 686 -5.19 -50.54 -46.30
C GLN A 686 -4.24 -49.64 -47.14
N SER A 687 -4.15 -48.31 -46.95
CA SER A 687 -4.79 -47.43 -45.95
C SER A 687 -4.71 -45.93 -46.31
N GLY A 688 -5.77 -45.15 -46.02
CA GLY A 688 -5.73 -43.68 -45.95
C GLY A 688 -6.28 -42.91 -47.17
N PRO A 689 -7.52 -42.40 -47.14
CA PRO A 689 -8.16 -41.76 -48.31
C PRO A 689 -8.12 -40.22 -48.32
N SER A 690 -8.24 -39.66 -49.52
CA SER A 690 -8.50 -38.23 -49.81
C SER A 690 -9.99 -37.90 -49.76
N VAL A 691 -10.37 -36.69 -49.33
CA VAL A 691 -11.53 -35.94 -49.88
C VAL A 691 -11.30 -34.41 -49.76
N MET A 692 -11.98 -33.66 -50.65
CA MET A 692 -12.30 -32.21 -50.60
C MET A 692 -11.22 -31.19 -51.04
N VAL A 693 -11.33 -30.85 -52.33
CA VAL A 693 -10.95 -29.57 -52.95
C VAL A 693 -12.22 -28.68 -53.02
N VAL A 694 -12.07 -27.36 -53.30
CA VAL A 694 -13.13 -26.32 -53.41
C VAL A 694 -13.47 -25.69 -52.03
N ASP A 695 -13.41 -24.37 -51.77
CA ASP A 695 -13.27 -23.20 -52.68
C ASP A 695 -12.49 -21.98 -52.07
N SER A 696 -11.96 -21.14 -52.98
CA SER A 696 -11.85 -19.66 -52.93
C SER A 696 -10.90 -18.86 -51.99
N PHE A 697 -10.57 -17.66 -52.51
CA PHE A 697 -9.85 -16.49 -51.94
C PHE A 697 -8.31 -16.53 -51.80
N PRO A 698 -7.61 -15.40 -52.08
CA PRO A 698 -7.84 -14.43 -53.17
C PRO A 698 -6.57 -14.09 -53.99
N GLU A 699 -6.74 -13.60 -55.23
CA GLU A 699 -5.63 -12.96 -55.98
C GLU A 699 -5.28 -11.61 -55.32
N VAL A 700 -4.04 -11.48 -54.83
CA VAL A 700 -3.58 -10.25 -54.17
C VAL A 700 -3.16 -9.21 -55.21
N ASP A 701 -3.72 -8.00 -55.10
CA ASP A 701 -3.42 -6.89 -56.01
C ASP A 701 -1.90 -6.58 -56.04
N LYS A 702 -1.35 -6.68 -57.26
CA LYS A 702 0.05 -6.44 -57.58
C LYS A 702 0.46 -4.99 -57.26
N ALA A 703 -0.44 -4.02 -57.35
CA ALA A 703 -0.18 -2.63 -56.95
C ALA A 703 0.03 -2.52 -55.44
N VAL A 704 -0.85 -3.10 -54.62
CA VAL A 704 -0.72 -3.14 -53.15
C VAL A 704 0.55 -3.88 -52.72
N LEU A 705 0.91 -4.96 -53.43
CA LEU A 705 2.15 -5.70 -53.17
C LEU A 705 3.40 -4.83 -53.44
N VAL A 706 3.45 -4.14 -54.59
CA VAL A 706 4.53 -3.20 -54.93
C VAL A 706 4.61 -2.04 -53.94
N GLU A 707 3.47 -1.46 -53.54
CA GLU A 707 3.43 -0.36 -52.58
C GLU A 707 3.89 -0.80 -51.17
N ARG A 708 3.57 -2.03 -50.77
CA ARG A 708 4.11 -2.67 -49.55
C ARG A 708 5.62 -2.92 -49.67
N ILE A 709 6.12 -3.35 -50.83
CA ILE A 709 7.56 -3.53 -51.10
C ILE A 709 8.29 -2.18 -51.02
N VAL A 710 7.77 -1.11 -51.63
CA VAL A 710 8.36 0.24 -51.56
C VAL A 710 8.34 0.79 -50.13
N ARG A 711 7.27 0.54 -49.36
CA ARG A 711 7.23 0.88 -47.91
C ARG A 711 8.29 0.10 -47.11
N LEU A 712 8.49 -1.20 -47.40
CA LEU A 712 9.53 -2.01 -46.76
C LEU A 712 10.95 -1.57 -47.17
N GLN A 713 11.18 -1.24 -48.45
CA GLN A 713 12.46 -0.71 -48.94
C GLN A 713 12.80 0.65 -48.28
N LYS A 714 11.82 1.56 -48.14
CA LYS A 714 12.02 2.83 -47.41
C LYS A 714 12.27 2.61 -45.90
N ALA A 715 11.65 1.58 -45.30
CA ALA A 715 11.92 1.22 -43.90
C ALA A 715 13.30 0.55 -43.72
N LEU A 716 13.77 -0.23 -44.70
CA LEU A 716 15.10 -0.82 -44.72
C LEU A 716 16.19 0.24 -44.97
N ALA A 717 15.99 1.18 -45.90
CA ALA A 717 16.90 2.30 -46.12
C ALA A 717 17.11 3.13 -44.85
N ARG A 718 16.04 3.52 -44.15
CA ARG A 718 16.14 4.22 -42.86
C ARG A 718 16.82 3.42 -41.75
N LYS A 719 16.71 2.08 -41.78
CA LYS A 719 17.47 1.22 -40.86
C LYS A 719 18.94 1.15 -41.25
N GLN A 720 19.25 1.12 -42.54
CA GLN A 720 20.62 1.13 -43.07
C GLN A 720 21.34 2.45 -42.75
N GLU A 721 20.71 3.60 -43.02
CA GLU A 721 21.17 4.93 -42.60
C GLU A 721 21.46 4.99 -41.09
N LYS A 722 20.60 4.36 -40.27
CA LYS A 722 20.79 4.31 -38.81
C LYS A 722 21.91 3.36 -38.38
N ILE A 723 22.12 2.26 -39.09
CA ILE A 723 23.25 1.34 -38.89
C ILE A 723 24.55 2.04 -39.25
N GLU A 724 24.64 2.67 -40.41
CA GLU A 724 25.84 3.42 -40.86
C GLU A 724 26.21 4.54 -39.87
N PHE A 725 25.22 5.32 -39.40
CA PHE A 725 25.43 6.30 -38.33
C PHE A 725 25.96 5.68 -37.03
N MET A 726 25.46 4.50 -36.63
CA MET A 726 25.95 3.81 -35.44
C MET A 726 27.34 3.21 -35.65
N GLU A 727 27.64 2.69 -36.83
CA GLU A 727 28.98 2.20 -37.18
C GLU A 727 30.01 3.32 -37.16
N ASP A 728 29.71 4.51 -37.70
CA ASP A 728 30.62 5.65 -37.66
C ASP A 728 30.82 6.20 -36.24
N HIS A 729 29.76 6.23 -35.42
CA HIS A 729 29.91 6.56 -34.00
C HIS A 729 30.77 5.51 -33.25
N ILE A 730 30.62 4.21 -33.56
CA ILE A 730 31.45 3.14 -33.01
C ILE A 730 32.92 3.28 -33.49
N LYS A 731 33.16 3.59 -34.76
CA LYS A 731 34.51 3.87 -35.30
C LYS A 731 35.16 5.03 -34.53
N GLN A 732 34.43 6.13 -34.33
CA GLN A 732 34.91 7.30 -33.58
C GLN A 732 35.22 6.96 -32.11
N LEU A 733 34.34 6.21 -31.42
CA LEU A 733 34.58 5.76 -30.04
C LEU A 733 35.79 4.83 -29.94
N VAL A 734 35.95 3.88 -30.86
CA VAL A 734 37.11 2.98 -30.92
C VAL A 734 38.40 3.77 -31.18
N GLU A 735 38.35 4.82 -31.99
CA GLU A 735 39.51 5.66 -32.29
C GLU A 735 39.89 6.59 -31.12
N GLU A 736 38.90 7.15 -30.40
CA GLU A 736 39.13 7.86 -29.14
C GLU A 736 39.68 6.94 -28.03
N ILE A 737 39.20 5.70 -27.93
CA ILE A 737 39.78 4.69 -27.04
C ILE A 737 41.24 4.42 -27.44
N ARG A 738 41.56 4.25 -28.73
CA ARG A 738 42.94 4.06 -29.21
C ARG A 738 43.84 5.26 -28.92
N LYS A 739 43.34 6.50 -29.04
CA LYS A 739 44.07 7.72 -28.64
C LYS A 739 44.35 7.72 -27.13
N LYS A 740 43.32 7.49 -26.30
CA LYS A 740 43.44 7.43 -24.84
C LYS A 740 44.39 6.32 -24.39
N THR A 741 44.32 5.12 -24.97
CA THR A 741 45.27 4.03 -24.68
C THR A 741 46.71 4.39 -25.08
N LYS A 742 46.94 5.05 -26.22
CA LYS A 742 48.29 5.55 -26.59
C LYS A 742 48.81 6.60 -25.61
N ILE A 743 47.93 7.51 -25.14
CA ILE A 743 48.28 8.51 -24.13
C ILE A 743 48.64 7.82 -22.81
N ILE A 744 47.81 6.89 -22.32
CA ILE A 744 48.07 6.11 -21.10
C ILE A 744 49.39 5.34 -21.22
N GLN A 745 49.64 4.64 -22.33
CA GLN A 745 50.92 3.96 -22.58
C GLN A 745 52.11 4.95 -22.58
N SER A 746 51.95 6.16 -23.14
CA SER A 746 52.99 7.20 -23.10
C SER A 746 53.20 7.83 -21.72
N TYR A 747 52.26 7.73 -20.78
CA TYR A 747 52.46 8.11 -19.38
C TYR A 747 53.11 6.96 -18.59
N VAL A 748 52.59 5.73 -18.72
CA VAL A 748 53.13 4.51 -18.09
C VAL A 748 54.59 4.23 -18.48
N LEU A 749 55.00 4.59 -19.70
CA LEU A 749 56.39 4.48 -20.17
C LEU A 749 57.27 5.70 -19.86
N ARG A 750 56.72 6.75 -19.23
CA ARG A 750 57.43 8.00 -18.90
C ARG A 750 57.65 8.17 -17.40
N GLU A 751 56.74 7.68 -16.57
CA GLU A 751 56.88 7.75 -15.12
C GLU A 751 57.60 6.53 -14.54
N GLU A 752 58.35 6.75 -13.46
CA GLU A 752 59.09 5.70 -12.78
C GLU A 752 58.15 4.74 -12.02
N SER A 753 58.60 3.51 -11.81
CA SER A 753 57.82 2.41 -11.22
C SER A 753 57.50 2.62 -9.73
N GLY A 754 56.56 3.52 -9.46
CA GLY A 754 56.06 3.90 -8.14
C GLY A 754 55.02 5.02 -8.18
N ALA A 755 55.05 5.90 -9.19
CA ALA A 755 54.11 7.03 -9.30
C ALA A 755 52.65 6.61 -9.50
N LEU A 756 52.41 5.43 -10.08
CA LEU A 756 51.07 4.85 -10.30
C LEU A 756 50.59 3.98 -9.12
N SER A 757 51.11 4.21 -7.91
CA SER A 757 50.54 3.63 -6.70
C SER A 757 49.11 4.15 -6.51
N SER A 758 48.15 3.25 -6.27
CA SER A 758 46.79 3.65 -5.92
C SER A 758 46.78 4.27 -4.53
N GLU A 759 46.04 5.36 -4.35
CA GLU A 759 45.87 6.02 -3.05
C GLU A 759 45.41 5.05 -1.95
N ALA A 760 44.56 4.05 -2.29
CA ALA A 760 44.16 2.98 -1.39
C ALA A 760 45.30 2.04 -0.95
N SER A 761 46.37 1.91 -1.75
CA SER A 761 47.59 1.17 -1.42
C SER A 761 48.42 1.93 -0.38
N ASP A 762 48.65 3.23 -0.59
CA ASP A 762 49.41 4.05 0.35
C ASP A 762 48.63 4.36 1.63
N ILE A 763 47.29 4.49 1.58
CA ILE A 763 46.43 4.50 2.78
C ILE A 763 46.56 3.17 3.55
N ASN A 764 46.54 2.02 2.89
CA ASN A 764 46.74 0.72 3.57
C ASN A 764 48.15 0.61 4.18
N LYS A 765 49.19 1.09 3.49
CA LYS A 765 50.57 1.16 3.98
C LYS A 765 50.69 2.09 5.19
N ALA A 766 49.99 3.22 5.19
CA ALA A 766 49.88 4.16 6.32
C ALA A 766 49.02 3.61 7.48
N HIS A 767 48.04 2.74 7.20
CA HIS A 767 47.31 2.01 8.24
C HIS A 767 48.15 0.88 8.85
N LEU A 768 48.94 0.17 8.04
CA LEU A 768 49.87 -0.87 8.51
C LEU A 768 51.00 -0.30 9.37
N SER A 769 51.48 0.92 9.11
CA SER A 769 52.45 1.60 9.99
C SER A 769 51.81 2.16 11.27
N ARG A 770 50.53 2.54 11.25
CA ARG A 770 49.79 3.01 12.44
C ARG A 770 49.28 1.87 13.32
N ARG A 771 48.99 0.70 12.75
CA ARG A 771 48.51 -0.49 13.48
C ARG A 771 49.69 -1.27 14.06
N GLY A 772 50.17 -0.79 15.21
CA GLY A 772 51.36 -1.29 15.90
C GLY A 772 51.40 -2.81 16.08
N GLY A 773 52.61 -3.35 15.99
CA GLY A 773 52.92 -4.77 16.07
C GLY A 773 54.24 -5.11 15.37
N ILE A 774 54.70 -6.34 15.56
CA ILE A 774 55.98 -6.88 15.06
C ILE A 774 56.21 -6.62 13.56
N MET A 775 55.18 -6.74 12.71
CA MET A 775 55.28 -6.44 11.27
C MET A 775 55.40 -4.94 10.96
N ALA A 776 54.73 -4.07 11.73
CA ALA A 776 54.83 -2.62 11.55
C ALA A 776 56.25 -2.12 11.88
N SER A 777 56.87 -2.66 12.94
CA SER A 777 58.25 -2.35 13.35
C SER A 777 59.34 -3.01 12.49
N LEU A 778 58.97 -3.83 11.49
CA LEU A 778 59.90 -4.36 10.48
C LEU A 778 59.90 -3.52 9.19
N TYR A 779 58.75 -2.96 8.80
CA TYR A 779 58.65 -2.07 7.63
C TYR A 779 58.80 -0.58 7.96
N THR A 780 58.70 -0.20 9.22
CA THR A 780 59.08 1.13 9.71
C THR A 780 60.29 1.00 10.64
N SER A 781 61.28 1.88 10.48
CA SER A 781 62.54 1.86 11.23
C SER A 781 62.40 2.45 12.64
N HIS A 782 61.31 2.11 13.33
CA HIS A 782 61.00 2.58 14.69
C HIS A 782 60.84 1.39 15.65
N PRO A 783 61.79 1.15 16.57
CA PRO A 783 61.72 0.05 17.53
C PRO A 783 60.79 0.41 18.69
N ALA A 784 59.49 0.43 18.42
CA ALA A 784 58.45 0.83 19.37
C ALA A 784 57.77 -0.34 20.12
N ASP A 785 58.04 -1.59 19.71
CA ASP A 785 57.35 -2.79 20.19
C ASP A 785 58.31 -3.75 20.91
N SER A 786 58.08 -3.96 22.21
CA SER A 786 58.86 -4.87 23.06
C SER A 786 58.74 -6.35 22.71
N GLY A 787 57.84 -6.73 21.79
CA GLY A 787 57.72 -8.09 21.26
C GLY A 787 58.74 -8.46 20.16
N LEU A 788 59.42 -7.49 19.55
CA LEU A 788 60.39 -7.75 18.46
C LEU A 788 61.78 -8.08 19.03
N THR A 789 62.01 -9.35 19.37
CA THR A 789 63.35 -9.83 19.76
C THR A 789 64.28 -10.00 18.55
N LEU A 790 65.58 -9.92 18.78
CA LEU A 790 66.60 -10.08 17.73
C LEU A 790 66.45 -11.45 17.02
N ASP A 791 66.29 -12.53 17.77
CA ASP A 791 66.12 -13.88 17.22
C ASP A 791 64.88 -13.99 16.32
N LEU A 792 63.76 -13.37 16.73
CA LEU A 792 62.53 -13.33 15.92
C LEU A 792 62.72 -12.49 14.64
N SER A 793 63.49 -11.41 14.70
CA SER A 793 63.83 -10.62 13.51
C SER A 793 64.69 -11.42 12.50
N LEU A 794 65.62 -12.26 12.99
CA LEU A 794 66.47 -13.12 12.16
C LEU A 794 65.68 -14.31 11.58
N GLU A 795 64.77 -14.88 12.36
CA GLU A 795 63.82 -15.92 11.94
C GLU A 795 62.90 -15.42 10.81
N ILE A 796 62.36 -14.19 10.94
CA ILE A 796 61.52 -13.57 9.92
C ILE A 796 62.34 -13.23 8.66
N ASN A 797 63.55 -12.69 8.80
CA ASN A 797 64.42 -12.42 7.65
C ASN A 797 64.78 -13.69 6.87
N ARG A 798 65.11 -14.81 7.56
CA ARG A 798 65.33 -16.11 6.92
C ARG A 798 64.12 -16.59 6.11
N LYS A 799 62.91 -16.44 6.68
CA LYS A 799 61.66 -16.83 6.02
C LYS A 799 61.32 -15.95 4.82
N LEU A 800 61.51 -14.63 4.93
CA LEU A 800 61.35 -13.70 3.81
C LEU A 800 62.36 -13.98 2.70
N GLN A 801 63.63 -14.23 3.04
CA GLN A 801 64.66 -14.60 2.07
C GLN A 801 64.31 -15.89 1.33
N ALA A 802 63.90 -16.95 2.02
CA ALA A 802 63.50 -18.21 1.39
C ALA A 802 62.28 -18.04 0.45
N VAL A 803 61.29 -17.22 0.81
CA VAL A 803 60.15 -16.89 -0.06
C VAL A 803 60.60 -16.08 -1.28
N LEU A 804 61.55 -15.16 -1.11
CA LEU A 804 62.07 -14.31 -2.20
C LEU A 804 62.94 -15.13 -3.17
N GLU A 805 63.72 -16.08 -2.67
CA GLU A 805 64.48 -17.05 -3.46
C GLU A 805 63.56 -17.98 -4.26
N ASP A 806 62.52 -18.56 -3.64
CA ASP A 806 61.49 -19.36 -4.34
C ASP A 806 60.69 -18.53 -5.36
N THR A 807 60.38 -17.27 -5.04
CA THR A 807 59.67 -16.36 -5.96
C THR A 807 60.55 -15.95 -7.14
N LEU A 808 61.86 -15.73 -6.93
CA LEU A 808 62.83 -15.53 -8.01
C LEU A 808 62.99 -16.78 -8.86
N LEU A 809 63.11 -17.96 -8.24
CA LEU A 809 63.22 -19.24 -8.94
C LEU A 809 62.00 -19.46 -9.84
N LYS A 810 60.78 -19.28 -9.31
CA LYS A 810 59.53 -19.33 -10.09
C LYS A 810 59.47 -18.29 -11.21
N ASN A 811 59.88 -17.04 -10.96
CA ASN A 811 59.91 -16.01 -12.00
C ASN A 811 60.93 -16.31 -13.12
N ILE A 812 62.09 -16.87 -12.77
CA ILE A 812 63.09 -17.33 -13.73
C ILE A 812 62.51 -18.50 -14.55
N THR A 813 61.90 -19.50 -13.91
CA THR A 813 61.24 -20.62 -14.61
C THR A 813 60.14 -20.13 -15.57
N LEU A 814 59.30 -19.18 -15.14
CA LEU A 814 58.24 -18.60 -15.98
C LEU A 814 58.80 -17.76 -17.13
N LYS A 815 59.86 -16.96 -16.93
CA LYS A 815 60.56 -16.24 -18.01
C LYS A 815 61.25 -17.17 -19.01
N VAL A 816 61.76 -18.33 -18.58
CA VAL A 816 62.33 -19.33 -19.48
C VAL A 816 61.24 -20.05 -20.30
N MET A 817 60.01 -20.15 -19.77
CA MET A 817 58.86 -20.71 -20.50
C MET A 817 58.11 -19.71 -21.40
N CYS A 818 58.37 -18.41 -21.31
CA CYS A 818 57.65 -17.38 -22.08
C CYS A 818 58.63 -16.52 -22.90
N PRO A 819 58.77 -16.76 -24.23
CA PRO A 819 59.69 -15.99 -25.06
C PRO A 819 59.27 -14.52 -25.18
N PRO A 820 60.22 -13.58 -25.35
CA PRO A 820 59.91 -12.16 -25.41
C PRO A 820 58.99 -11.84 -26.60
N ALA A 821 57.85 -11.19 -26.30
CA ALA A 821 56.82 -10.88 -27.28
C ALA A 821 57.30 -9.82 -28.30
N GLY A 822 57.87 -10.28 -29.41
CA GLY A 822 58.51 -9.41 -30.41
C GLY A 822 58.61 -9.97 -31.84
N ILE A 823 57.88 -11.05 -32.17
CA ILE A 823 57.73 -11.58 -33.54
C ILE A 823 56.25 -11.90 -33.82
N ASN A 824 55.84 -11.79 -35.09
CA ASN A 824 54.44 -11.89 -35.55
C ASN A 824 53.81 -13.30 -35.38
N PRO A 825 52.48 -13.38 -35.18
CA PRO A 825 51.78 -14.65 -34.98
C PRO A 825 51.41 -15.34 -36.31
N LEU A 826 52.26 -16.26 -36.78
CA LEU A 826 51.88 -17.26 -37.78
C LEU A 826 52.42 -18.64 -37.39
N SER A 827 51.56 -19.66 -37.56
CA SER A 827 51.73 -21.07 -37.16
C SER A 827 51.92 -21.32 -35.66
N CYS A 828 50.90 -21.95 -35.04
CA CYS A 828 51.04 -22.74 -33.83
C CYS A 828 49.97 -23.85 -33.86
N PRO A 829 50.35 -25.12 -34.11
CA PRO A 829 49.41 -26.24 -34.07
C PRO A 829 49.21 -26.80 -32.65
N ASP A 830 48.05 -27.40 -32.43
CA ASP A 830 47.53 -27.96 -31.19
C ASP A 830 48.55 -28.61 -30.22
N VAL A 831 48.46 -28.24 -28.93
CA VAL A 831 48.66 -29.18 -27.82
C VAL A 831 47.45 -29.10 -26.90
N LYS A 832 46.79 -30.25 -26.71
CA LYS A 832 45.53 -30.35 -25.96
C LYS A 832 45.76 -30.23 -24.46
N ILE A 833 45.06 -29.31 -23.81
CA ILE A 833 44.84 -29.38 -22.36
C ILE A 833 43.98 -30.61 -22.08
N LYS A 834 44.37 -31.40 -21.10
CA LYS A 834 43.56 -32.47 -20.52
C LYS A 834 43.21 -32.06 -19.10
N ILE A 835 41.94 -32.19 -18.74
CA ILE A 835 41.42 -32.02 -17.37
C ILE A 835 41.88 -33.21 -16.52
#